data_AF-A0A257HZP3-F1
#
_entry.id   AF-A0A257HZP3-F1
#
_cell.length_a   1.000
_cell.length_b   1.000
_cell.length_c   1.000
_cell.angle_alpha   90.00
_cell.angle_beta   90.00
_cell.angle_gamma   90.00
#
_symmetry.space_group_name_H-M   'P 1'
#
loop_
_entity.id
_entity.type
_entity.pdbx_description
1 polymer ?
#
loop_
_entity_poly.entity_id
_entity_poly.type
_entity_poly.pdbx_seq_one_letter_code
_entity_poly.pdbx_strand_id
1 'polypeptide(L)'
;MKPVKALLLLLILPILLSAQDELTMPVIPTMRQLHHEYIISSIQKINQLPAIKDSGYTQQLVWVDETITGIRASIERNQQLDDNAKYRWLRSVNELLTGFLQGQKSGQISLKELKPLIKVYQEAMKLELKNQSIYPVIENNDLVIGNLLVDNFCLKTNQGIPAAKDLLIWKYCQIYPNQILNLLSKQPQNIFADTLIIQAAFHDPEKLYNFAAAPNALGRKIQSVNHSLVKIIGQLSLTKTGRMYFPFLDQLYHGKYNLEDITPLLSDDSTARYYKLLVDTRIDYAGRMQKGDTPMLEKVLTAKLRSKAIELYINEINALHELRDLKVRFKVLDNLTATELYYLAVMGEAEMYTSSFVSGVYPRIFQKMLEPNADTLLSMVNNDFFKKFIRVSAAYNTLDDFLRRMDSSSAKKRMESFVDGLEKNTSLEDAVDVADSYSSIYQAPLRQLIVDRVQMNRLKNMQAQNKKGERIYRTLDLLFQSLDSSCHVDLSKELGIDPVYEMSNQRLQDSAGRIVVQQFFYGDKDGMNVFLAFLAGFNNGKWRVIQKPEWVELVAKTGVPITIYANKPLNEKLDLDAKAQANLSAYLADKGLDPSIVIHRGHSYHLRSTIEQLAPSAKLVILGGCGGYQNLNDVLEICPTAQIISTKQVGTGVINKGLINEISETLRAGQNLNWPSLWNNMAKQLGLKYKETFDDYVPPHKNLGAIFITAFNQSERGAQNP
;
A
#
# COMPACT_ATOMS: atom_id res chain seq x y z
N MET A 1 37.14 62.27 -21.76
CA MET A 1 38.14 61.80 -22.77
C MET A 1 37.56 60.58 -23.46
N LYS A 2 37.61 60.57 -24.80
CA LYS A 2 37.00 59.58 -25.70
C LYS A 2 37.63 58.18 -25.51
N PRO A 3 36.88 57.08 -25.65
CA PRO A 3 37.48 55.77 -25.84
C PRO A 3 37.86 55.59 -27.31
N VAL A 4 39.11 55.20 -27.56
CA VAL A 4 39.63 54.83 -28.88
C VAL A 4 39.07 53.44 -29.23
N LYS A 5 38.30 53.37 -30.32
CA LYS A 5 37.86 52.13 -30.94
C LYS A 5 39.04 51.53 -31.71
N ALA A 6 39.57 50.39 -31.25
CA ALA A 6 40.40 49.53 -32.08
C ALA A 6 39.50 48.68 -32.97
N LEU A 7 39.56 48.94 -34.27
CA LEU A 7 38.88 48.21 -35.33
C LEU A 7 39.63 46.89 -35.56
N LEU A 8 39.11 45.76 -35.07
CA LEU A 8 39.64 44.44 -35.44
C LEU A 8 38.95 43.98 -36.73
N LEU A 9 39.72 43.90 -37.81
CA LEU A 9 39.29 43.40 -39.12
C LEU A 9 38.95 41.89 -38.98
N LEU A 10 37.68 41.53 -39.11
CA LEU A 10 37.22 40.15 -39.26
C LEU A 10 37.50 39.70 -40.71
N LEU A 11 38.61 38.99 -40.90
CA LEU A 11 38.85 38.17 -42.10
C LEU A 11 37.95 36.93 -42.00
N ILE A 12 36.83 36.94 -42.72
CA ILE A 12 36.01 35.76 -42.97
C ILE A 12 36.80 34.89 -43.96
N LEU A 13 37.56 33.92 -43.44
CA LEU A 13 37.99 32.78 -44.25
C LEU A 13 36.80 31.82 -44.36
N PRO A 14 36.34 31.45 -45.57
CA PRO A 14 35.45 30.33 -45.70
C PRO A 14 36.24 29.07 -45.31
N ILE A 15 35.82 28.43 -44.22
CA ILE A 15 36.21 27.05 -43.95
C ILE A 15 35.55 26.22 -45.07
N LEU A 16 36.31 25.97 -46.13
CA LEU A 16 36.01 24.91 -47.08
C LEU A 16 35.94 23.62 -46.26
N LEU A 17 34.71 23.14 -46.02
CA LEU A 17 34.48 21.73 -45.74
C LEU A 17 35.00 20.97 -46.96
N SER A 18 36.19 20.39 -46.84
CA SER A 18 36.64 19.35 -47.74
C SER A 18 35.61 18.23 -47.67
N ALA A 19 34.90 18.00 -48.77
CA ALA A 19 34.21 16.74 -49.00
C ALA A 19 35.24 15.61 -48.79
N GLN A 20 34.93 14.66 -47.90
CA GLN A 20 35.72 13.43 -47.81
C GLN A 20 35.62 12.74 -49.16
N ASP A 21 36.73 12.58 -49.88
CA ASP A 21 36.78 11.72 -51.06
C ASP A 21 36.23 10.33 -50.68
N GLU A 22 35.27 9.82 -51.47
CA GLU A 22 34.74 8.47 -51.30
C GLU A 22 35.89 7.46 -51.38
N LEU A 23 36.18 6.80 -50.27
CA LEU A 23 37.15 5.71 -50.20
C LEU A 23 36.64 4.53 -51.02
N THR A 24 37.09 4.42 -52.27
CA THR A 24 36.72 3.30 -53.16
C THR A 24 37.19 1.95 -52.59
N MET A 25 36.39 0.89 -52.74
CA MET A 25 36.76 -0.44 -52.23
C MET A 25 37.93 -1.01 -53.06
N PRO A 26 39.06 -1.43 -52.45
CA PRO A 26 40.11 -2.15 -53.18
C PRO A 26 39.64 -3.57 -53.57
N VAL A 27 40.40 -4.26 -54.44
CA VAL A 27 40.15 -5.68 -54.73
C VAL A 27 40.25 -6.48 -53.44
N ILE A 28 39.14 -7.12 -53.04
CA ILE A 28 39.05 -7.89 -51.80
C ILE A 28 39.71 -9.26 -52.03
N PRO A 29 40.74 -9.65 -51.26
CA PRO A 29 41.32 -10.98 -51.38
C PRO A 29 40.31 -12.08 -51.05
N THR A 30 40.36 -13.20 -51.79
CA THR A 30 39.41 -14.33 -51.67
C THR A 30 39.25 -14.82 -50.23
N MET A 31 40.35 -14.84 -49.45
CA MET A 31 40.34 -15.27 -48.05
C MET A 31 39.49 -14.39 -47.10
N ARG A 32 39.12 -13.16 -47.48
CA ARG A 32 38.29 -12.25 -46.66
C ARG A 32 36.91 -11.97 -47.24
N GLN A 33 36.60 -12.47 -48.44
CA GLN A 33 35.34 -12.21 -49.13
C GLN A 33 34.11 -12.57 -48.28
N LEU A 34 34.14 -13.72 -47.59
CA LEU A 34 33.05 -14.18 -46.72
C LEU A 34 32.69 -13.17 -45.60
N HIS A 35 33.67 -12.48 -45.04
CA HIS A 35 33.42 -11.49 -43.97
C HIS A 35 32.78 -10.21 -44.51
N HIS A 36 33.14 -9.81 -45.73
CA HIS A 36 32.45 -8.71 -46.41
C HIS A 36 30.99 -9.10 -46.70
N GLU A 37 30.74 -10.34 -47.12
CA GLU A 37 29.39 -10.85 -47.36
C GLU A 37 28.54 -10.89 -46.09
N TYR A 38 29.11 -11.29 -44.94
CA TYR A 38 28.41 -11.21 -43.65
C TYR A 38 28.01 -9.79 -43.27
N ILE A 39 28.92 -8.81 -43.43
CA ILE A 39 28.60 -7.41 -43.14
C ILE A 39 27.48 -6.91 -44.06
N ILE A 40 27.55 -7.21 -45.37
CA ILE A 40 26.50 -6.84 -46.33
C ILE A 40 25.16 -7.47 -45.95
N SER A 41 25.15 -8.76 -45.59
CA SER A 41 23.94 -9.45 -45.14
C SER A 41 23.33 -8.79 -43.89
N SER A 42 24.17 -8.40 -42.93
CA SER A 42 23.71 -7.71 -41.71
C SER A 42 23.09 -6.35 -42.02
N ILE A 43 23.68 -5.57 -42.94
CA ILE A 43 23.11 -4.31 -43.42
C ILE A 43 21.75 -4.55 -44.10
N GLN A 44 21.66 -5.52 -45.00
CA GLN A 44 20.41 -5.84 -45.69
C GLN A 44 19.29 -6.19 -44.70
N LYS A 45 19.61 -6.96 -43.65
CA LYS A 45 18.66 -7.28 -42.57
C LYS A 45 18.23 -6.04 -41.80
N ILE A 46 19.15 -5.11 -41.53
CA ILE A 46 18.80 -3.82 -40.91
C ILE A 46 17.82 -3.07 -41.82
N ASN A 47 18.12 -2.94 -43.11
CA ASN A 47 17.28 -2.23 -44.09
C ASN A 47 15.88 -2.84 -44.26
N GLN A 48 15.68 -4.10 -43.87
CA GLN A 48 14.40 -4.80 -43.93
C GLN A 48 13.57 -4.70 -42.64
N LEU A 49 14.07 -4.08 -41.57
CA LEU A 49 13.35 -3.94 -40.31
C LEU A 49 12.01 -3.20 -40.51
N PRO A 50 10.89 -3.67 -39.92
CA PRO A 50 9.56 -3.08 -40.13
C PRO A 50 9.50 -1.57 -39.83
N ALA A 51 10.15 -1.13 -38.75
CA ALA A 51 10.22 0.27 -38.33
C ALA A 51 10.87 1.20 -39.37
N ILE A 52 11.64 0.67 -40.32
CA ILE A 52 12.30 1.42 -41.40
C ILE A 52 11.35 1.62 -42.59
N LYS A 53 10.47 0.65 -42.85
CA LYS A 53 9.52 0.69 -43.97
C LYS A 53 8.43 1.76 -43.79
N ASP A 54 8.11 2.09 -42.54
CA ASP A 54 6.96 2.96 -42.22
C ASP A 54 7.33 4.42 -41.86
N SER A 55 8.62 4.78 -41.79
CA SER A 55 9.08 6.00 -41.10
C SER A 55 9.87 7.04 -41.93
N GLY A 56 10.05 6.84 -43.24
CA GLY A 56 10.78 7.81 -44.09
C GLY A 56 12.30 7.91 -43.80
N TYR A 57 12.89 6.89 -43.18
CA TYR A 57 14.30 6.81 -42.76
C TYR A 57 15.33 6.64 -43.90
N THR A 58 14.95 6.86 -45.16
CA THR A 58 15.72 6.48 -46.36
C THR A 58 17.09 7.14 -46.45
N GLN A 59 17.21 8.43 -46.08
CA GLN A 59 18.50 9.15 -46.10
C GLN A 59 19.49 8.65 -45.04
N GLN A 60 19.00 8.17 -43.89
CA GLN A 60 19.86 7.62 -42.85
C GLN A 60 20.45 6.27 -43.27
N LEU A 61 19.72 5.46 -44.04
CA LEU A 61 20.21 4.19 -44.56
C LEU A 61 21.30 4.36 -45.61
N VAL A 62 21.15 5.33 -46.52
CA VAL A 62 22.21 5.66 -47.49
C VAL A 62 23.51 6.02 -46.75
N TRP A 63 23.41 6.87 -45.73
CA TRP A 63 24.57 7.21 -44.90
C TRP A 63 25.16 6.00 -44.17
N VAL A 64 24.34 5.08 -43.65
CA VAL A 64 24.80 3.84 -42.99
C VAL A 64 25.55 2.95 -43.99
N ASP A 65 24.98 2.72 -45.17
CA ASP A 65 25.56 1.86 -46.20
C ASP A 65 26.89 2.43 -46.71
N GLU A 66 26.94 3.73 -47.01
CA GLU A 66 28.16 4.44 -47.39
C GLU A 66 29.22 4.38 -46.28
N THR A 67 28.83 4.66 -45.03
CA THR A 67 29.76 4.70 -43.90
C THR A 67 30.35 3.32 -43.60
N ILE A 68 29.53 2.25 -43.58
CA ILE A 68 30.05 0.89 -43.36
C ILE A 68 30.92 0.45 -44.55
N THR A 69 30.58 0.83 -45.78
CA THR A 69 31.42 0.60 -46.95
C THR A 69 32.77 1.30 -46.82
N GLY A 70 32.78 2.54 -46.36
CA GLY A 70 34.00 3.28 -46.03
C GLY A 70 34.84 2.63 -44.94
N ILE A 71 34.22 2.12 -43.87
CA ILE A 71 34.93 1.38 -42.81
C ILE A 71 35.60 0.13 -43.40
N ARG A 72 34.87 -0.67 -44.16
CA ARG A 72 35.41 -1.86 -44.84
C ARG A 72 36.58 -1.51 -45.77
N ALA A 73 36.45 -0.48 -46.59
CA ALA A 73 37.52 -0.02 -47.48
C ALA A 73 38.76 0.45 -46.70
N SER A 74 38.57 1.17 -45.60
CA SER A 74 39.67 1.63 -44.74
C SER A 74 40.42 0.48 -44.06
N ILE A 75 39.73 -0.60 -43.66
CA ILE A 75 40.37 -1.81 -43.12
C ILE A 75 41.25 -2.46 -44.19
N GLU A 76 40.72 -2.65 -45.40
CA GLU A 76 41.45 -3.32 -46.48
C GLU A 76 42.68 -2.53 -46.95
N ARG A 77 42.57 -1.20 -46.98
CA ARG A 77 43.66 -0.29 -47.39
C ARG A 77 44.68 -0.03 -46.29
N ASN A 78 44.39 -0.38 -45.04
CA ASN A 78 45.33 -0.12 -43.94
C ASN A 78 46.55 -1.04 -44.06
N GLN A 79 47.70 -0.44 -44.38
CA GLN A 79 48.98 -1.13 -44.55
C GLN A 79 49.62 -1.56 -43.21
N GLN A 80 49.14 -1.01 -42.09
CA GLN A 80 49.61 -1.39 -40.75
C GLN A 80 48.91 -2.65 -40.22
N LEU A 81 47.85 -3.12 -40.90
CA LEU A 81 47.14 -4.34 -40.54
C LEU A 81 47.62 -5.50 -41.40
N ASP A 82 48.06 -6.57 -40.75
CA ASP A 82 48.27 -7.86 -41.42
C ASP A 82 46.91 -8.51 -41.80
N ASP A 83 46.96 -9.59 -42.57
CA ASP A 83 45.75 -10.25 -43.07
C ASP A 83 44.83 -10.75 -41.95
N ASN A 84 45.41 -11.19 -40.82
CA ASN A 84 44.66 -11.64 -39.66
C ASN A 84 44.00 -10.46 -38.93
N ALA A 85 44.69 -9.35 -38.73
CA ALA A 85 44.14 -8.15 -38.12
C ALA A 85 43.00 -7.56 -38.96
N LYS A 86 43.14 -7.57 -40.30
CA LYS A 86 42.05 -7.20 -41.22
C LYS A 86 40.81 -8.09 -41.03
N TYR A 87 41.00 -9.40 -40.96
CA TYR A 87 39.93 -10.36 -40.64
C TYR A 87 39.25 -10.03 -39.32
N ARG A 88 40.02 -9.78 -38.26
CA ARG A 88 39.48 -9.47 -36.93
C ARG A 88 38.62 -8.21 -36.95
N TRP A 89 39.07 -7.15 -37.64
CA TRP A 89 38.32 -5.90 -37.77
C TRP A 89 37.05 -6.04 -38.59
N LEU A 90 37.05 -6.81 -39.67
CA LEU A 90 35.82 -7.10 -40.43
C LEU A 90 34.81 -7.89 -39.59
N ARG A 91 35.27 -8.89 -38.83
CA ARG A 91 34.42 -9.60 -37.86
C ARG A 91 33.82 -8.65 -36.82
N SER A 92 34.64 -7.74 -36.30
CA SER A 92 34.24 -6.72 -35.33
C SER A 92 33.15 -5.77 -35.86
N VAL A 93 33.24 -5.37 -37.14
CA VAL A 93 32.18 -4.58 -37.81
C VAL A 93 30.89 -5.39 -37.93
N ASN A 94 30.98 -6.67 -38.31
CA ASN A 94 29.80 -7.51 -38.40
C ASN A 94 29.12 -7.71 -37.04
N GLU A 95 29.90 -7.90 -35.97
CA GLU A 95 29.38 -8.06 -34.61
C GLU A 95 28.62 -6.83 -34.12
N LEU A 96 29.11 -5.62 -34.42
CA LEU A 96 28.40 -4.37 -34.13
C LEU A 96 26.98 -4.37 -34.74
N LEU A 97 26.87 -4.72 -36.02
CA LEU A 97 25.60 -4.73 -36.76
C LEU A 97 24.68 -5.84 -36.26
N THR A 98 25.20 -7.04 -35.98
CA THR A 98 24.39 -8.13 -35.43
C THR A 98 23.94 -7.85 -33.99
N GLY A 99 24.77 -7.18 -33.19
CA GLY A 99 24.42 -6.75 -31.84
C GLY A 99 23.30 -5.71 -31.85
N PHE A 100 23.35 -4.75 -32.78
CA PHE A 100 22.25 -3.81 -33.02
C PHE A 100 20.95 -4.54 -33.41
N LEU A 101 21.01 -5.48 -34.36
CA LEU A 101 19.84 -6.26 -34.77
C LEU A 101 19.21 -7.06 -33.62
N GLN A 102 20.04 -7.67 -32.78
CA GLN A 102 19.57 -8.39 -31.59
C GLN A 102 18.92 -7.43 -30.60
N GLY A 103 19.56 -6.29 -30.32
CA GLY A 103 19.01 -5.26 -29.45
C GLY A 103 17.68 -4.70 -29.95
N GLN A 104 17.52 -4.52 -31.27
CA GLN A 104 16.25 -4.10 -31.89
C GLN A 104 15.17 -5.14 -31.62
N LYS A 105 15.48 -6.42 -31.87
CA LYS A 105 14.56 -7.53 -31.67
C LYS A 105 14.09 -7.67 -30.22
N SER A 106 14.96 -7.38 -29.26
CA SER A 106 14.63 -7.40 -27.83
C SER A 106 14.08 -6.08 -27.29
N GLY A 107 13.93 -5.04 -28.13
CA GLY A 107 13.46 -3.71 -27.72
C GLY A 107 14.44 -2.92 -26.84
N GLN A 108 15.71 -3.31 -26.80
CA GLN A 108 16.75 -2.69 -25.95
C GLN A 108 17.41 -1.47 -26.60
N ILE A 109 17.40 -1.40 -27.93
CA ILE A 109 17.93 -0.27 -28.71
C ILE A 109 16.87 0.18 -29.71
N SER A 110 16.84 1.48 -30.02
CA SER A 110 15.91 2.06 -30.99
C SER A 110 16.61 2.40 -32.31
N LEU A 111 15.85 2.49 -33.40
CA LEU A 111 16.43 2.66 -34.75
C LEU A 111 17.29 3.92 -34.87
N LYS A 112 16.88 5.00 -34.19
CA LYS A 112 17.61 6.28 -34.14
C LYS A 112 19.04 6.14 -33.58
N GLU A 113 19.31 5.12 -32.78
CA GLU A 113 20.63 4.88 -32.18
C GLU A 113 21.63 4.22 -33.13
N LEU A 114 21.20 3.73 -34.31
CA LEU A 114 22.09 3.08 -35.28
C LEU A 114 23.20 4.02 -35.77
N LYS A 115 22.83 5.26 -36.13
CA LYS A 115 23.79 6.25 -36.63
C LYS A 115 24.79 6.69 -35.54
N PRO A 116 24.34 7.05 -34.32
CA PRO A 116 25.22 7.23 -33.17
C PRO A 116 26.16 6.03 -32.95
N LEU A 117 25.63 4.80 -32.87
CA LEU A 117 26.42 3.60 -32.64
C LEU A 117 27.57 3.42 -33.65
N ILE A 118 27.30 3.63 -34.94
CA ILE A 118 28.33 3.51 -35.99
C ILE A 118 29.41 4.60 -35.83
N LYS A 119 29.02 5.85 -35.57
CA LYS A 119 29.99 6.94 -35.35
C LYS A 119 30.91 6.66 -34.16
N VAL A 120 30.31 6.21 -33.06
CA VAL A 120 31.01 5.89 -31.81
C VAL A 120 31.95 4.70 -32.00
N TYR A 121 31.52 3.66 -32.75
CA TYR A 121 32.39 2.56 -33.12
C TYR A 121 33.60 3.01 -33.95
N GLN A 122 33.42 3.91 -34.92
CA GLN A 122 34.53 4.45 -35.71
C GLN A 122 35.54 5.22 -34.82
N GLU A 123 35.06 5.96 -33.84
CA GLU A 123 35.92 6.64 -32.87
C GLU A 123 36.70 5.64 -32.01
N ALA A 124 36.02 4.63 -31.44
CA ALA A 124 36.65 3.56 -30.67
C ALA A 124 37.70 2.80 -31.50
N MET A 125 37.38 2.50 -32.76
CA MET A 125 38.31 1.85 -33.69
C MET A 125 39.56 2.70 -33.94
N LYS A 126 39.42 4.01 -34.13
CA LYS A 126 40.58 4.92 -34.32
C LYS A 126 41.47 4.98 -33.08
N LEU A 127 40.88 4.96 -31.88
CA LEU A 127 41.64 4.95 -30.63
C LEU A 127 42.35 3.62 -30.42
N GLU A 128 41.67 2.49 -30.63
CA GLU A 128 42.25 1.14 -30.53
C GLU A 128 43.43 0.97 -31.50
N LEU A 129 43.29 1.40 -32.75
CA LEU A 129 44.37 1.34 -33.74
C LEU A 129 45.61 2.19 -33.35
N LYS A 130 45.43 3.18 -32.48
CA LYS A 130 46.51 4.01 -31.90
C LYS A 130 46.99 3.49 -30.54
N ASN A 131 46.49 2.34 -30.07
CA ASN A 131 46.69 1.81 -28.73
C ASN A 131 46.29 2.80 -27.61
N GLN A 132 45.27 3.63 -27.86
CA GLN A 132 44.73 4.59 -26.90
C GLN A 132 43.50 4.02 -26.20
N SER A 133 43.23 4.48 -24.97
CA SER A 133 42.06 4.05 -24.20
C SER A 133 40.75 4.45 -24.89
N ILE A 134 39.81 3.51 -25.03
CA ILE A 134 38.45 3.79 -25.51
C ILE A 134 37.50 4.23 -24.40
N TYR A 135 37.96 4.31 -23.15
CA TYR A 135 37.12 4.72 -22.02
C TYR A 135 36.34 6.03 -22.28
N PRO A 136 36.93 7.12 -22.82
CA PRO A 136 36.21 8.37 -23.09
C PRO A 136 35.05 8.20 -24.06
N VAL A 137 35.15 7.23 -24.98
CA VAL A 137 34.08 6.92 -25.94
C VAL A 137 32.88 6.31 -25.20
N ILE A 138 33.13 5.40 -24.25
CA ILE A 138 32.06 4.81 -23.44
C ILE A 138 31.49 5.81 -22.43
N GLU A 139 32.33 6.71 -21.90
CA GLU A 139 31.93 7.79 -21.00
C GLU A 139 30.91 8.74 -21.64
N ASN A 140 31.17 9.17 -22.87
CA ASN A 140 30.34 10.16 -23.56
C ASN A 140 29.07 9.62 -24.23
N ASN A 141 28.82 8.31 -24.16
CA ASN A 141 27.68 7.67 -24.82
C ASN A 141 26.76 6.94 -23.85
N ASP A 142 25.53 6.61 -24.27
CA ASP A 142 24.58 5.96 -23.38
C ASP A 142 24.98 4.52 -23.01
N LEU A 143 24.26 3.95 -22.04
CA LEU A 143 24.45 2.60 -21.54
C LEU A 143 24.33 1.53 -22.64
N VAL A 144 23.39 1.70 -23.57
CA VAL A 144 23.06 0.70 -24.59
C VAL A 144 24.19 0.64 -25.63
N ILE A 145 24.62 1.80 -26.15
CA ILE A 145 25.76 1.92 -27.06
C ILE A 145 27.03 1.41 -26.39
N GLY A 146 27.27 1.81 -25.14
CA GLY A 146 28.46 1.38 -24.39
C GLY A 146 28.52 -0.14 -24.20
N ASN A 147 27.41 -0.79 -23.85
CA ASN A 147 27.32 -2.25 -23.70
C ASN A 147 27.68 -3.00 -25.00
N LEU A 148 27.25 -2.49 -26.16
CA LEU A 148 27.58 -3.10 -27.45
C LEU A 148 29.08 -3.00 -27.79
N LEU A 149 29.77 -1.97 -27.30
CA LEU A 149 31.18 -1.73 -27.59
C LEU A 149 32.13 -2.48 -26.66
N VAL A 150 31.77 -2.66 -25.38
CA VAL A 150 32.70 -3.28 -24.40
C VAL A 150 32.94 -4.77 -24.65
N ASP A 151 31.99 -5.48 -25.26
CA ASP A 151 32.12 -6.90 -25.59
C ASP A 151 32.46 -7.15 -27.06
N ASN A 152 32.56 -6.08 -27.87
CA ASN A 152 32.90 -6.16 -29.28
C ASN A 152 34.31 -6.76 -29.51
N PHE A 153 34.44 -7.62 -30.53
CA PHE A 153 35.57 -8.54 -30.69
C PHE A 153 36.96 -7.88 -30.72
N CYS A 154 37.12 -6.75 -31.41
CA CYS A 154 38.41 -6.05 -31.44
C CYS A 154 38.59 -5.09 -30.27
N LEU A 155 37.50 -4.58 -29.70
CA LEU A 155 37.56 -3.56 -28.64
C LEU A 155 37.69 -4.14 -27.24
N LYS A 156 37.20 -5.37 -27.00
CA LYS A 156 37.12 -6.00 -25.67
C LYS A 156 38.46 -6.20 -24.94
N THR A 157 39.58 -6.07 -25.66
CA THR A 157 40.95 -6.15 -25.09
C THR A 157 41.60 -4.79 -24.88
N ASN A 158 40.94 -3.69 -25.23
CA ASN A 158 41.48 -2.34 -25.04
C ASN A 158 41.73 -2.04 -23.56
N GLN A 159 42.80 -1.29 -23.26
CA GLN A 159 43.18 -0.90 -21.91
C GLN A 159 42.09 -0.14 -21.12
N GLY A 160 41.15 0.53 -21.80
CA GLY A 160 40.03 1.24 -21.18
C GLY A 160 38.84 0.35 -20.80
N ILE A 161 38.78 -0.90 -21.25
CA ILE A 161 37.62 -1.79 -21.05
C ILE A 161 37.32 -2.08 -19.57
N PRO A 162 38.31 -2.39 -18.70
CA PRO A 162 38.01 -2.66 -17.29
C PRO A 162 37.26 -1.49 -16.62
N ALA A 163 37.76 -0.26 -16.77
CA ALA A 163 37.10 0.93 -16.24
C ALA A 163 35.75 1.22 -16.93
N ALA A 164 35.65 0.96 -18.24
CA ALA A 164 34.40 1.14 -18.98
C ALA A 164 33.30 0.17 -18.51
N LYS A 165 33.64 -1.08 -18.20
CA LYS A 165 32.68 -2.04 -17.63
C LYS A 165 32.16 -1.57 -16.28
N ASP A 166 33.03 -1.02 -15.44
CA ASP A 166 32.60 -0.46 -14.17
C ASP A 166 31.70 0.77 -14.33
N LEU A 167 32.00 1.65 -15.28
CA LEU A 167 31.18 2.80 -15.63
C LEU A 167 29.79 2.39 -16.13
N LEU A 168 29.69 1.33 -16.94
CA LEU A 168 28.40 0.86 -17.43
C LEU A 168 27.52 0.31 -16.31
N ILE A 169 28.11 -0.32 -15.28
CA ILE A 169 27.39 -0.69 -14.07
C ILE A 169 26.89 0.57 -13.34
N TRP A 170 27.73 1.59 -13.21
CA TRP A 170 27.29 2.86 -12.63
C TRP A 170 26.11 3.48 -13.39
N LYS A 171 26.19 3.55 -14.74
CA LYS A 171 25.11 4.03 -15.62
C LYS A 171 23.83 3.19 -15.48
N TYR A 172 23.95 1.86 -15.44
CA TYR A 172 22.83 0.95 -15.22
C TYR A 172 22.16 1.21 -13.87
N CYS A 173 22.94 1.41 -12.81
CA CYS A 173 22.44 1.72 -11.48
C CYS A 173 21.76 3.09 -11.37
N GLN A 174 22.11 4.07 -12.21
CA GLN A 174 21.37 5.35 -12.26
C GLN A 174 19.93 5.16 -12.77
N ILE A 175 19.72 4.19 -13.66
CA ILE A 175 18.39 3.85 -14.20
C ILE A 175 17.66 2.89 -13.25
N TYR A 176 18.38 1.96 -12.63
CA TYR A 176 17.84 0.88 -11.79
C TYR A 176 18.47 0.88 -10.39
N PRO A 177 18.21 1.89 -9.53
CA PRO A 177 18.86 2.03 -8.22
C PRO A 177 18.62 0.82 -7.30
N ASN A 178 17.49 0.14 -7.44
CA ASN A 178 17.18 -1.09 -6.69
C ASN A 178 18.20 -2.24 -6.91
N GLN A 179 18.95 -2.22 -8.01
CA GLN A 179 19.91 -3.27 -8.38
C GLN A 179 21.33 -3.02 -7.87
N ILE A 180 21.61 -1.85 -7.29
CA ILE A 180 22.96 -1.46 -6.85
C ILE A 180 23.63 -2.57 -6.01
N LEU A 181 23.01 -2.96 -4.90
CA LEU A 181 23.61 -3.92 -3.97
C LEU A 181 23.73 -5.33 -4.56
N ASN A 182 22.81 -5.70 -5.47
CA ASN A 182 22.86 -6.99 -6.17
C ASN A 182 24.00 -7.05 -7.19
N LEU A 183 24.33 -5.94 -7.83
CA LEU A 183 25.45 -5.86 -8.78
C LEU A 183 26.78 -5.77 -8.04
N LEU A 184 26.87 -4.94 -7.01
CA LEU A 184 28.06 -4.83 -6.18
C LEU A 184 28.37 -6.11 -5.39
N SER A 185 27.39 -6.97 -5.11
CA SER A 185 27.68 -8.26 -4.45
C SER A 185 28.50 -9.19 -5.35
N LYS A 186 28.32 -9.06 -6.67
CA LYS A 186 29.11 -9.78 -7.69
C LYS A 186 30.42 -9.06 -8.02
N GLN A 187 30.42 -7.73 -7.93
CA GLN A 187 31.57 -6.89 -8.31
C GLN A 187 31.87 -5.81 -7.25
N PRO A 188 32.32 -6.22 -6.04
CA PRO A 188 32.54 -5.29 -4.93
C PRO A 188 33.74 -4.35 -5.14
N GLN A 189 34.60 -4.65 -6.12
CA GLN A 189 35.80 -3.87 -6.45
C GLN A 189 35.56 -2.82 -7.55
N ASN A 190 34.32 -2.64 -7.99
CA ASN A 190 33.96 -1.65 -9.00
C ASN A 190 34.45 -0.25 -8.57
N ILE A 191 35.05 0.51 -9.48
CA ILE A 191 35.63 1.84 -9.14
C ILE A 191 34.60 2.85 -8.62
N PHE A 192 33.31 2.66 -8.92
CA PHE A 192 32.20 3.49 -8.43
C PHE A 192 31.51 2.91 -7.19
N ALA A 193 32.04 1.84 -6.58
CA ALA A 193 31.39 1.13 -5.48
C ALA A 193 31.01 2.07 -4.33
N ASP A 194 31.89 2.98 -3.91
CA ASP A 194 31.60 3.93 -2.81
C ASP A 194 30.42 4.84 -3.15
N THR A 195 30.44 5.45 -4.34
CA THR A 195 29.34 6.30 -4.85
C THR A 195 28.03 5.52 -4.89
N LEU A 196 28.05 4.31 -5.41
CA LEU A 196 26.88 3.45 -5.52
C LEU A 196 26.37 3.01 -4.13
N ILE A 197 27.26 2.69 -3.19
CA ILE A 197 26.89 2.37 -1.80
C ILE A 197 26.23 3.56 -1.12
N ILE A 198 26.74 4.78 -1.33
CA ILE A 198 26.13 6.01 -0.81
C ILE A 198 24.74 6.18 -1.40
N GLN A 199 24.57 6.04 -2.72
CA GLN A 199 23.26 6.09 -3.36
C GLN A 199 22.29 5.04 -2.79
N ALA A 200 22.76 3.81 -2.59
CA ALA A 200 21.97 2.75 -1.98
C ALA A 200 21.57 3.07 -0.53
N ALA A 201 22.41 3.78 0.23
CA ALA A 201 22.11 4.20 1.60
C ALA A 201 20.92 5.15 1.67
N PHE A 202 20.82 6.12 0.75
CA PHE A 202 19.68 7.04 0.70
C PHE A 202 18.43 6.41 0.08
N HIS A 203 18.62 5.46 -0.83
CA HIS A 203 17.51 4.80 -1.52
C HIS A 203 16.81 3.72 -0.67
N ASP A 204 17.59 2.84 -0.04
CA ASP A 204 17.07 1.75 0.79
C ASP A 204 18.05 1.41 1.94
N PRO A 205 17.98 2.19 3.05
CA PRO A 205 18.84 1.98 4.21
C PRO A 205 18.69 0.59 4.83
N GLU A 206 17.48 0.00 4.80
CA GLU A 206 17.20 -1.30 5.39
C GLU A 206 17.84 -2.45 4.61
N LYS A 207 17.85 -2.34 3.27
CA LYS A 207 18.55 -3.29 2.41
C LYS A 207 20.06 -3.12 2.56
N LEU A 208 20.57 -1.88 2.62
CA LEU A 208 22.00 -1.65 2.87
C LEU A 208 22.45 -2.30 4.19
N TYR A 209 21.68 -2.14 5.27
CA TYR A 209 21.93 -2.79 6.56
C TYR A 209 22.11 -4.31 6.42
N ASN A 210 21.23 -4.98 5.69
CA ASN A 210 21.29 -6.42 5.51
C ASN A 210 22.56 -6.85 4.76
N PHE A 211 22.96 -6.11 3.72
CA PHE A 211 24.21 -6.38 3.00
C PHE A 211 25.44 -6.04 3.84
N ALA A 212 25.39 -5.00 4.68
CA ALA A 212 26.46 -4.60 5.57
C ALA A 212 26.71 -5.62 6.69
N ALA A 213 25.65 -6.28 7.18
CA ALA A 213 25.74 -7.32 8.21
C ALA A 213 26.37 -8.63 7.71
N ALA A 214 26.38 -8.87 6.39
CA ALA A 214 26.90 -10.11 5.82
C ALA A 214 28.45 -10.14 5.88
N PRO A 215 29.07 -11.25 6.34
CA PRO A 215 30.53 -11.36 6.46
C PRO A 215 31.21 -11.68 5.12
N ASN A 216 30.86 -10.94 4.06
CA ASN A 216 31.38 -11.13 2.71
C ASN A 216 32.15 -9.89 2.21
N ALA A 217 32.64 -9.94 0.97
CA ALA A 217 33.42 -8.85 0.38
C ALA A 217 32.63 -7.53 0.30
N LEU A 218 31.35 -7.58 -0.04
CA LEU A 218 30.50 -6.38 -0.11
C LEU A 218 30.20 -5.82 1.29
N GLY A 219 29.90 -6.65 2.30
CA GLY A 219 29.68 -6.19 3.67
C GLY A 219 30.88 -5.44 4.22
N ARG A 220 32.09 -6.00 4.05
CA ARG A 220 33.35 -5.32 4.39
C ARG A 220 33.55 -4.03 3.60
N LYS A 221 33.20 -4.02 2.31
CA LYS A 221 33.29 -2.83 1.47
C LYS A 221 32.38 -1.72 1.99
N ILE A 222 31.11 -2.03 2.29
CA ILE A 222 30.14 -1.06 2.86
C ILE A 222 30.69 -0.47 4.17
N GLN A 223 31.20 -1.30 5.07
CA GLN A 223 31.76 -0.86 6.36
C GLN A 223 33.00 0.06 6.21
N SER A 224 33.71 -0.02 5.09
CA SER A 224 34.89 0.82 4.81
C SER A 224 34.58 2.19 4.19
N VAL A 225 33.35 2.40 3.69
CA VAL A 225 32.98 3.63 2.97
C VAL A 225 32.96 4.83 3.93
N ASN A 226 33.69 5.89 3.57
CA ASN A 226 33.80 7.09 4.39
C ASN A 226 32.65 8.10 4.14
N HIS A 227 31.41 7.68 4.40
CA HIS A 227 30.23 8.55 4.34
C HIS A 227 29.42 8.43 5.63
N SER A 228 28.96 9.55 6.20
CA SER A 228 28.32 9.60 7.53
C SER A 228 27.17 8.59 7.67
N LEU A 229 26.19 8.63 6.76
CA LEU A 229 25.05 7.70 6.77
C LEU A 229 25.48 6.23 6.64
N VAL A 230 26.46 5.94 5.78
CA VAL A 230 26.92 4.58 5.52
C VAL A 230 27.66 4.03 6.73
N LYS A 231 28.47 4.86 7.41
CA LYS A 231 29.14 4.48 8.66
C LYS A 231 28.14 4.16 9.76
N ILE A 232 27.10 4.98 9.93
CA ILE A 232 26.05 4.73 10.92
C ILE A 232 25.37 3.38 10.61
N ILE A 233 24.90 3.18 9.38
CA ILE A 233 24.24 1.92 8.99
C ILE A 233 25.19 0.72 9.15
N GLY A 234 26.44 0.85 8.73
CA GLY A 234 27.48 -0.17 8.87
C GLY A 234 27.74 -0.54 10.33
N GLN A 235 27.89 0.45 11.22
CA GLN A 235 28.07 0.23 12.66
C GLN A 235 26.85 -0.47 13.27
N LEU A 236 25.64 0.00 12.94
CA LEU A 236 24.39 -0.62 13.42
C LEU A 236 24.23 -2.05 12.89
N SER A 237 24.70 -2.37 11.70
CA SER A 237 24.62 -3.72 11.12
C SER A 237 25.42 -4.78 11.90
N LEU A 238 26.39 -4.33 12.70
CA LEU A 238 27.24 -5.18 13.53
C LEU A 238 26.70 -5.37 14.96
N THR A 239 25.64 -4.64 15.35
CA THR A 239 25.06 -4.72 16.69
C THR A 239 23.75 -5.50 16.69
N LYS A 240 23.55 -6.37 17.70
CA LYS A 240 22.33 -7.19 17.84
C LYS A 240 21.06 -6.35 17.90
N THR A 241 21.13 -5.16 18.50
CA THR A 241 20.02 -4.22 18.64
C THR A 241 19.99 -3.14 17.56
N GLY A 242 20.81 -3.24 16.51
CA GLY A 242 20.97 -2.18 15.50
C GLY A 242 19.64 -1.72 14.88
N ARG A 243 18.71 -2.64 14.64
CA ARG A 243 17.35 -2.35 14.14
C ARG A 243 16.51 -1.47 15.07
N MET A 244 16.83 -1.38 16.36
CA MET A 244 16.16 -0.49 17.30
C MET A 244 16.57 0.99 17.14
N TYR A 245 17.66 1.28 16.42
CA TYR A 245 18.07 2.66 16.11
C TYR A 245 17.48 3.18 14.80
N PHE A 246 16.98 2.29 13.93
CA PHE A 246 16.47 2.63 12.60
C PHE A 246 15.32 3.66 12.59
N PRO A 247 14.36 3.62 13.53
CA PRO A 247 13.36 4.69 13.66
C PRO A 247 13.94 6.10 13.79
N PHE A 248 15.21 6.22 14.20
CA PHE A 248 15.91 7.48 14.45
C PHE A 248 17.05 7.73 13.47
N LEU A 249 17.15 6.94 12.38
CA LEU A 249 18.30 7.00 11.47
C LEU A 249 18.50 8.41 10.87
N ASP A 250 17.41 9.09 10.50
CA ASP A 250 17.48 10.47 10.00
C ASP A 250 18.04 11.42 11.07
N GLN A 251 17.64 11.25 12.33
CA GLN A 251 18.08 12.11 13.43
C GLN A 251 19.55 11.86 13.79
N LEU A 252 19.98 10.59 13.74
CA LEU A 252 21.39 10.20 13.89
C LEU A 252 22.23 10.79 12.76
N TYR A 253 21.74 10.73 11.52
CA TYR A 253 22.45 11.25 10.35
C TYR A 253 22.62 12.78 10.40
N HIS A 254 21.59 13.51 10.84
CA HIS A 254 21.64 14.96 11.02
C HIS A 254 22.27 15.40 12.35
N GLY A 255 22.74 14.46 13.18
CA GLY A 255 23.44 14.75 14.44
C GLY A 255 22.54 15.31 15.56
N LYS A 256 21.20 15.15 15.46
CA LYS A 256 20.27 15.54 16.54
C LYS A 256 20.38 14.60 17.75
N TYR A 257 20.69 13.33 17.49
CA TYR A 257 21.05 12.34 18.49
C TYR A 257 22.36 11.67 18.10
N ASN A 258 23.07 11.13 19.08
CA ASN A 258 24.14 10.16 18.88
C ASN A 258 23.67 8.77 19.39
N LEU A 259 24.48 7.73 19.18
CA LEU A 259 24.14 6.37 19.63
C LEU A 259 24.08 6.27 21.17
N GLU A 260 24.87 7.05 21.89
CA GLU A 260 24.94 7.05 23.36
C GLU A 260 23.67 7.63 23.99
N ASP A 261 22.98 8.55 23.32
CA ASP A 261 21.68 9.10 23.76
C ASP A 261 20.59 8.02 23.74
N ILE A 262 20.64 7.11 22.76
CA ILE A 262 19.58 6.12 22.50
C ILE A 262 19.86 4.80 23.22
N THR A 263 21.13 4.39 23.33
CA THR A 263 21.53 3.08 23.88
C THR A 263 20.90 2.77 25.25
N PRO A 264 20.86 3.69 26.23
CA PRO A 264 20.24 3.43 27.53
C PRO A 264 18.73 3.12 27.43
N LEU A 265 18.07 3.62 26.40
CA LEU A 265 16.63 3.45 26.19
C LEU A 265 16.26 2.07 25.64
N LEU A 266 17.24 1.29 25.18
CA LEU A 266 17.01 -0.02 24.57
C LEU A 266 16.93 -1.17 25.58
N SER A 267 17.16 -0.90 26.87
CA SER A 267 16.97 -1.85 27.95
C SER A 267 15.49 -2.06 28.25
N ASP A 268 15.12 -3.25 28.74
CA ASP A 268 13.74 -3.59 29.09
C ASP A 268 13.15 -2.60 30.11
N ASP A 269 13.95 -2.18 31.10
CA ASP A 269 13.59 -1.19 32.13
C ASP A 269 13.30 0.23 31.56
N SER A 270 13.74 0.53 30.34
CA SER A 270 13.59 1.85 29.70
C SER A 270 12.65 1.84 28.50
N THR A 271 11.94 0.74 28.25
CA THR A 271 11.00 0.58 27.13
C THR A 271 9.96 1.70 27.04
N ALA A 272 9.46 2.18 28.18
CA ALA A 272 8.56 3.34 28.22
C ALA A 272 9.22 4.62 27.69
N ARG A 273 10.49 4.89 28.06
CA ARG A 273 11.24 6.07 27.56
C ARG A 273 11.52 5.95 26.06
N TYR A 274 11.77 4.73 25.57
CA TYR A 274 11.92 4.48 24.15
C TYR A 274 10.64 4.80 23.36
N TYR A 275 9.47 4.42 23.88
CA TYR A 275 8.17 4.80 23.29
C TYR A 275 8.02 6.32 23.19
N LYS A 276 8.39 7.06 24.25
CA LYS A 276 8.35 8.53 24.24
C LYS A 276 9.24 9.12 23.15
N LEU A 277 10.46 8.60 23.00
CA LEU A 277 11.37 9.05 21.94
C LEU A 277 10.81 8.78 20.54
N LEU A 278 10.11 7.65 20.32
CA LEU A 278 9.42 7.38 19.05
C LEU A 278 8.32 8.42 18.78
N VAL A 279 7.52 8.76 19.81
CA VAL A 279 6.48 9.80 19.71
C VAL A 279 7.09 11.16 19.36
N ASP A 280 8.11 11.60 20.08
CA ASP A 280 8.77 12.89 19.85
C ASP A 280 9.37 12.97 18.44
N THR A 281 10.02 11.88 18.00
CA THR A 281 10.57 11.77 16.66
C THR A 281 9.48 11.85 15.60
N ARG A 282 8.31 11.23 15.85
CA ARG A 282 7.18 11.26 14.93
C ARG A 282 6.57 12.66 14.82
N ILE A 283 6.42 13.36 15.94
CA ILE A 283 5.93 14.75 15.96
C ILE A 283 6.88 15.66 15.18
N ASP A 284 8.20 15.52 15.38
CA ASP A 284 9.22 16.27 14.63
C ASP A 284 9.11 16.00 13.12
N TYR A 285 9.02 14.73 12.72
CA TYR A 285 8.85 14.35 11.32
C TYR A 285 7.56 14.91 10.72
N ALA A 286 6.45 14.87 11.45
CA ALA A 286 5.19 15.45 10.99
C ALA A 286 5.30 16.95 10.70
N GLY A 287 5.97 17.69 11.59
CA GLY A 287 6.23 19.12 11.37
C GLY A 287 7.13 19.41 10.17
N ARG A 288 8.11 18.54 9.90
CA ARG A 288 9.00 18.62 8.73
C ARG A 288 8.25 18.27 7.43
N MET A 289 7.46 17.20 7.44
CA MET A 289 6.65 16.78 6.28
C MET A 289 5.63 17.84 5.88
N GLN A 290 5.05 18.57 6.83
CA GLN A 290 4.19 19.72 6.52
C GLN A 290 4.90 20.84 5.76
N LYS A 291 6.23 20.92 5.86
CA LYS A 291 7.07 21.88 5.13
C LYS A 291 7.65 21.30 3.83
N GLY A 292 7.20 20.11 3.42
CA GLY A 292 7.62 19.43 2.18
C GLY A 292 8.88 18.58 2.31
N ASP A 293 9.36 18.31 3.53
CA ASP A 293 10.49 17.41 3.76
C ASP A 293 10.07 15.93 3.70
N THR A 294 11.02 15.03 3.42
CA THR A 294 10.83 13.58 3.39
C THR A 294 11.84 12.90 4.32
N PRO A 295 11.54 12.82 5.63
CA PRO A 295 12.44 12.17 6.61
C PRO A 295 12.71 10.71 6.25
N MET A 296 13.95 10.25 6.47
CA MET A 296 14.33 8.86 6.21
C MET A 296 13.53 7.90 7.09
N LEU A 297 13.12 6.76 6.51
CA LEU A 297 12.52 5.64 7.23
C LEU A 297 11.28 5.98 8.09
N GLU A 298 10.51 7.00 7.70
CA GLU A 298 9.27 7.38 8.38
C GLU A 298 8.33 6.17 8.62
N LYS A 299 8.18 5.29 7.63
CA LYS A 299 7.35 4.08 7.76
C LYS A 299 7.87 3.11 8.82
N VAL A 300 9.20 2.98 8.95
CA VAL A 300 9.82 2.12 9.97
C VAL A 300 9.60 2.70 11.36
N LEU A 301 9.72 4.02 11.51
CA LEU A 301 9.38 4.74 12.74
C LEU A 301 7.92 4.49 13.13
N THR A 302 6.99 4.72 12.20
CA THR A 302 5.55 4.54 12.42
C THR A 302 5.21 3.08 12.80
N ALA A 303 5.79 2.09 12.12
CA ALA A 303 5.60 0.68 12.45
C ALA A 303 6.15 0.31 13.84
N LYS A 304 7.33 0.83 14.21
CA LYS A 304 7.92 0.60 15.54
C LYS A 304 7.11 1.27 16.65
N LEU A 305 6.64 2.50 16.41
CA LEU A 305 5.76 3.23 17.32
C LEU A 305 4.49 2.45 17.60
N ARG A 306 3.84 1.92 16.55
CA ARG A 306 2.67 1.04 16.69
C ARG A 306 2.97 -0.21 17.49
N SER A 307 4.04 -0.93 17.14
CA SER A 307 4.43 -2.15 17.86
C SER A 307 4.63 -1.89 19.35
N LYS A 308 5.29 -0.79 19.73
CA LYS A 308 5.53 -0.45 21.14
C LYS A 308 4.30 0.09 21.86
N ALA A 309 3.42 0.83 21.18
CA ALA A 309 2.12 1.20 21.72
C ALA A 309 1.31 -0.05 22.13
N ILE A 310 1.25 -1.04 21.23
CA ILE A 310 0.50 -2.29 21.47
C ILE A 310 1.14 -3.10 22.60
N GLU A 311 2.43 -3.38 22.48
CA GLU A 311 3.19 -4.21 23.41
C GLU A 311 3.15 -3.69 24.85
N LEU A 312 3.39 -2.39 25.04
CA LEU A 312 3.60 -1.81 26.38
C LEU A 312 2.32 -1.37 27.07
N TYR A 313 1.30 -0.96 26.32
CA TYR A 313 0.14 -0.27 26.88
C TYR A 313 -1.17 -0.94 26.53
N ILE A 314 -1.43 -1.21 25.24
CA ILE A 314 -2.75 -1.70 24.81
C ILE A 314 -3.00 -3.11 25.32
N ASN A 315 -2.03 -4.00 25.18
CA ASN A 315 -2.14 -5.38 25.68
C ASN A 315 -2.42 -5.40 27.19
N GLU A 316 -1.76 -4.53 27.96
CA GLU A 316 -1.94 -4.44 29.42
C GLU A 316 -3.36 -3.96 29.79
N ILE A 317 -3.81 -2.83 29.23
CA ILE A 317 -5.15 -2.29 29.55
C ILE A 317 -6.29 -3.17 29.03
N ASN A 318 -6.04 -3.92 27.95
CA ASN A 318 -6.95 -4.93 27.42
C ASN A 318 -6.95 -6.19 28.29
N ALA A 319 -5.80 -6.67 28.79
CA ALA A 319 -5.76 -7.82 29.69
C ALA A 319 -6.56 -7.57 30.98
N LEU A 320 -6.63 -6.30 31.41
CA LEU A 320 -7.37 -5.86 32.59
C LEU A 320 -8.83 -5.44 32.30
N HIS A 321 -9.41 -5.80 31.13
CA HIS A 321 -10.72 -5.31 30.70
C HIS A 321 -11.90 -5.67 31.61
N GLU A 322 -11.80 -6.78 32.34
CA GLU A 322 -12.80 -7.26 33.32
C GLU A 322 -12.78 -6.47 34.64
N LEU A 323 -11.73 -5.69 34.92
CA LEU A 323 -11.62 -4.95 36.16
C LEU A 323 -12.52 -3.71 36.14
N ARG A 324 -13.38 -3.60 37.17
CA ARG A 324 -14.23 -2.42 37.39
C ARG A 324 -13.46 -1.21 37.92
N ASP A 325 -12.33 -1.43 38.62
CA ASP A 325 -11.49 -0.34 39.11
C ASP A 325 -10.62 0.23 38.00
N LEU A 326 -11.04 1.40 37.49
CA LEU A 326 -10.36 2.09 36.40
C LEU A 326 -8.98 2.66 36.79
N LYS A 327 -8.70 2.85 38.08
CA LYS A 327 -7.37 3.29 38.54
C LYS A 327 -6.36 2.17 38.41
N VAL A 328 -6.76 0.94 38.75
CA VAL A 328 -5.91 -0.24 38.59
C VAL A 328 -5.76 -0.57 37.11
N ARG A 329 -6.87 -0.66 36.38
CA ARG A 329 -6.87 -1.05 34.95
C ARG A 329 -5.98 -0.17 34.08
N PHE A 330 -6.00 1.14 34.30
CA PHE A 330 -5.34 2.10 33.42
C PHE A 330 -4.08 2.72 34.04
N LYS A 331 -3.57 2.16 35.15
CA LYS A 331 -2.38 2.66 35.86
C LYS A 331 -1.17 2.83 34.94
N VAL A 332 -0.99 1.91 33.99
CA VAL A 332 0.14 1.95 33.03
C VAL A 332 0.13 3.22 32.14
N LEU A 333 -1.04 3.86 31.98
CA LEU A 333 -1.21 5.09 31.20
C LEU A 333 -0.90 6.37 31.99
N ASP A 334 -0.75 6.29 33.32
CA ASP A 334 -0.66 7.49 34.18
C ASP A 334 0.60 8.31 33.91
N ASN A 335 1.67 7.67 33.42
CA ASN A 335 2.92 8.35 33.10
C ASN A 335 2.99 8.88 31.66
N LEU A 336 1.89 8.75 30.89
CA LEU A 336 1.82 9.24 29.52
C LEU A 336 1.31 10.68 29.44
N THR A 337 1.84 11.43 28.48
CA THR A 337 1.38 12.78 28.12
C THR A 337 0.18 12.72 27.18
N ALA A 338 -0.47 13.86 26.94
CA ALA A 338 -1.60 13.95 26.01
C ALA A 338 -1.22 13.55 24.57
N THR A 339 -0.02 13.90 24.10
CA THR A 339 0.47 13.54 22.76
C THR A 339 0.83 12.06 22.69
N GLU A 340 1.44 11.49 23.71
CA GLU A 340 1.75 10.06 23.80
C GLU A 340 0.47 9.20 23.79
N LEU A 341 -0.58 9.66 24.48
CA LEU A 341 -1.90 9.03 24.48
C LEU A 341 -2.63 9.22 23.14
N TYR A 342 -2.45 10.35 22.46
CA TYR A 342 -2.95 10.56 21.09
C TYR A 342 -2.35 9.54 20.12
N TYR A 343 -1.03 9.36 20.13
CA TYR A 343 -0.37 8.34 19.30
C TYR A 343 -0.78 6.93 19.71
N LEU A 344 -0.99 6.67 21.01
CA LEU A 344 -1.50 5.39 21.47
C LEU A 344 -2.87 5.07 20.86
N ALA A 345 -3.76 6.07 20.80
CA ALA A 345 -5.08 5.94 20.16
C ALA A 345 -4.98 5.67 18.65
N VAL A 346 -4.23 6.49 17.90
CA VAL A 346 -4.16 6.33 16.43
C VAL A 346 -3.32 5.14 15.98
N MET A 347 -2.35 4.69 16.78
CA MET A 347 -1.55 3.51 16.44
C MET A 347 -2.24 2.21 16.82
N GLY A 348 -3.07 2.25 17.88
CA GLY A 348 -3.67 1.10 18.52
C GLY A 348 -5.09 0.75 18.12
N GLU A 349 -5.69 1.51 17.20
CA GLU A 349 -7.10 1.42 16.85
C GLU A 349 -7.61 -0.01 16.63
N ALA A 350 -6.87 -0.82 15.88
CA ALA A 350 -7.28 -2.17 15.50
C ALA A 350 -7.19 -3.18 16.66
N GLU A 351 -6.36 -2.91 17.66
CA GLU A 351 -6.11 -3.78 18.81
C GLU A 351 -6.87 -3.32 20.07
N MET A 352 -7.35 -2.07 20.09
CA MET A 352 -7.95 -1.48 21.28
C MET A 352 -9.39 -1.95 21.49
N TYR A 353 -9.73 -2.36 22.71
CA TYR A 353 -11.13 -2.66 23.03
C TYR A 353 -11.91 -1.36 23.20
N THR A 354 -13.21 -1.37 22.89
CA THR A 354 -14.09 -0.20 23.08
C THR A 354 -13.97 0.41 24.47
N SER A 355 -13.97 -0.42 25.52
CA SER A 355 -13.83 0.07 26.91
C SER A 355 -12.44 0.63 27.21
N SER A 356 -11.39 0.11 26.55
CA SER A 356 -10.02 0.61 26.69
C SER A 356 -9.86 2.00 26.07
N PHE A 357 -10.50 2.26 24.92
CA PHE A 357 -10.51 3.59 24.32
C PHE A 357 -11.40 4.57 25.10
N VAL A 358 -12.69 4.24 25.26
CA VAL A 358 -13.72 5.15 25.77
C VAL A 358 -13.52 5.50 27.25
N SER A 359 -13.14 4.53 28.08
CA SER A 359 -12.95 4.75 29.53
C SER A 359 -11.47 4.95 29.93
N GLY A 360 -10.55 4.60 29.04
CA GLY A 360 -9.11 4.60 29.30
C GLY A 360 -8.39 5.74 28.62
N VAL A 361 -8.06 5.54 27.34
CA VAL A 361 -7.15 6.40 26.56
C VAL A 361 -7.77 7.77 26.27
N TYR A 362 -8.94 7.80 25.63
CA TYR A 362 -9.60 9.04 25.19
C TYR A 362 -9.80 10.08 26.30
N PRO A 363 -10.41 9.75 27.47
CA PRO A 363 -10.59 10.73 28.54
C PRO A 363 -9.26 11.18 29.15
N ARG A 364 -8.25 10.30 29.19
CA ARG A 364 -6.93 10.63 29.76
C ARG A 364 -6.16 11.61 28.90
N ILE A 365 -6.34 11.61 27.57
CA ILE A 365 -5.74 12.63 26.69
C ILE A 365 -6.06 14.02 27.23
N PHE A 366 -7.34 14.29 27.45
CA PHE A 366 -7.83 15.59 27.91
C PHE A 366 -7.54 15.87 29.38
N GLN A 367 -7.52 14.85 30.25
CA GLN A 367 -7.11 15.01 31.66
C GLN A 367 -5.63 15.37 31.82
N LYS A 368 -4.78 15.02 30.85
CA LYS A 368 -3.35 15.35 30.85
C LYS A 368 -3.05 16.73 30.27
N MET A 369 -4.05 17.45 29.79
CA MET A 369 -3.92 18.79 29.26
C MET A 369 -4.26 19.83 30.33
N LEU A 370 -3.53 20.94 30.36
CA LEU A 370 -3.86 22.09 31.20
C LEU A 370 -5.23 22.67 30.82
N GLU A 371 -5.43 22.87 29.52
CA GLU A 371 -6.71 23.23 28.92
C GLU A 371 -7.16 22.08 28.01
N PRO A 372 -8.29 21.41 28.30
CA PRO A 372 -8.81 20.27 27.53
C PRO A 372 -9.32 20.60 26.11
N ASN A 373 -8.51 21.31 25.32
CA ASN A 373 -8.87 21.82 24.00
C ASN A 373 -8.33 20.92 22.87
N ALA A 374 -9.21 20.49 21.98
CA ALA A 374 -8.90 19.55 20.91
C ALA A 374 -8.04 20.15 19.78
N ASP A 375 -8.14 21.46 19.48
CA ASP A 375 -7.24 22.11 18.53
C ASP A 375 -5.82 22.21 19.07
N THR A 376 -5.67 22.51 20.36
CA THR A 376 -4.36 22.52 21.03
C THR A 376 -3.71 21.15 20.93
N LEU A 377 -4.46 20.08 21.18
CA LEU A 377 -3.98 18.70 21.02
C LEU A 377 -3.47 18.45 19.60
N LEU A 378 -4.27 18.78 18.58
CA LEU A 378 -3.88 18.60 17.18
C LEU A 378 -2.67 19.45 16.80
N SER A 379 -2.57 20.67 17.32
CA SER A 379 -1.42 21.55 17.10
C SER A 379 -0.13 20.97 17.69
N MET A 380 -0.19 20.40 18.90
CA MET A 380 0.96 19.77 19.57
C MET A 380 1.55 18.59 18.79
N VAL A 381 0.74 17.92 17.96
CA VAL A 381 1.19 16.81 17.11
C VAL A 381 1.35 17.22 15.64
N ASN A 382 1.40 18.52 15.33
CA ASN A 382 1.48 19.03 13.97
C ASN A 382 0.37 18.46 13.06
N ASN A 383 -0.86 18.32 13.56
CA ASN A 383 -2.00 17.69 12.87
C ASN A 383 -1.73 16.28 12.33
N ASP A 384 -0.68 15.60 12.81
CA ASP A 384 -0.34 14.28 12.33
C ASP A 384 -1.45 13.28 12.62
N PHE A 385 -1.79 12.42 11.66
CA PHE A 385 -2.90 11.46 11.76
C PHE A 385 -4.26 12.05 12.17
N PHE A 386 -4.53 13.36 12.01
CA PHE A 386 -5.79 13.94 12.50
C PHE A 386 -7.04 13.29 11.88
N LYS A 387 -6.99 12.93 10.58
CA LYS A 387 -8.09 12.21 9.91
C LYS A 387 -8.35 10.85 10.56
N LYS A 388 -7.27 10.13 10.87
CA LYS A 388 -7.35 8.86 11.59
C LYS A 388 -7.92 9.04 13.00
N PHE A 389 -7.54 10.10 13.72
CA PHE A 389 -8.11 10.38 15.03
C PHE A 389 -9.61 10.73 14.97
N ILE A 390 -10.05 11.46 13.94
CA ILE A 390 -11.49 11.71 13.67
C ILE A 390 -12.20 10.37 13.44
N ARG A 391 -11.66 9.49 12.60
CA ARG A 391 -12.22 8.15 12.36
C ARG A 391 -12.32 7.34 13.65
N VAL A 392 -11.22 7.21 14.40
CA VAL A 392 -11.19 6.50 15.69
C VAL A 392 -12.27 7.04 16.62
N SER A 393 -12.36 8.36 16.74
CA SER A 393 -13.38 9.00 17.57
C SER A 393 -14.80 8.76 17.05
N ALA A 394 -15.01 8.69 15.74
CA ALA A 394 -16.30 8.39 15.14
C ALA A 394 -16.72 6.93 15.37
N ALA A 395 -15.78 6.00 15.25
CA ALA A 395 -15.98 4.57 15.44
C ALA A 395 -16.33 4.23 16.90
N TYR A 396 -15.69 4.93 17.85
CA TYR A 396 -15.99 4.80 19.27
C TYR A 396 -17.03 5.81 19.77
N ASN A 397 -17.73 6.52 18.89
CA ASN A 397 -18.80 7.47 19.20
C ASN A 397 -18.40 8.55 20.24
N THR A 398 -17.17 9.04 20.15
CA THR A 398 -16.63 10.18 20.90
C THR A 398 -16.36 11.41 20.02
N LEU A 399 -16.59 11.33 18.70
CA LEU A 399 -16.32 12.43 17.76
C LEU A 399 -17.05 13.73 18.14
N ASP A 400 -18.32 13.66 18.54
CA ASP A 400 -19.06 14.86 18.94
C ASP A 400 -18.53 15.49 20.23
N ASP A 401 -17.98 14.71 21.16
CA ASP A 401 -17.28 15.25 22.33
C ASP A 401 -15.95 15.89 21.91
N PHE A 402 -15.21 15.26 21.00
CA PHE A 402 -13.96 15.79 20.47
C PHE A 402 -14.15 17.14 19.78
N LEU A 403 -15.15 17.25 18.89
CA LEU A 403 -15.45 18.48 18.16
C LEU A 403 -15.99 19.59 19.07
N ARG A 404 -16.68 19.26 20.16
CA ARG A 404 -17.14 20.26 21.16
C ARG A 404 -16.01 20.83 22.02
N ARG A 405 -14.84 20.20 22.03
CA ARG A 405 -13.64 20.67 22.75
C ARG A 405 -12.78 21.64 21.94
N MET A 406 -13.24 22.11 20.78
CA MET A 406 -12.56 23.12 19.97
C MET A 406 -13.55 24.21 19.54
N ASP A 407 -13.02 25.34 19.06
CA ASP A 407 -13.86 26.43 18.56
C ASP A 407 -14.66 25.98 17.33
N SER A 408 -15.87 26.53 17.17
CA SER A 408 -16.79 26.13 16.09
C SER A 408 -16.21 26.35 14.69
N SER A 409 -15.43 27.41 14.50
CA SER A 409 -14.73 27.71 13.24
C SER A 409 -13.66 26.67 12.92
N SER A 410 -12.92 26.21 13.93
CA SER A 410 -11.94 25.16 13.79
C SER A 410 -12.59 23.81 13.52
N ALA A 411 -13.61 23.42 14.29
CA ALA A 411 -14.36 22.19 14.05
C ALA A 411 -14.86 22.12 12.60
N LYS A 412 -15.42 23.23 12.09
CA LYS A 412 -15.81 23.36 10.68
C LYS A 412 -14.63 23.09 9.74
N LYS A 413 -13.51 23.78 9.94
CA LYS A 413 -12.31 23.62 9.09
C LYS A 413 -11.72 22.21 9.14
N ARG A 414 -11.75 21.55 10.31
CA ARG A 414 -11.29 20.15 10.47
C ARG A 414 -12.17 19.20 9.68
N MET A 415 -13.49 19.35 9.76
CA MET A 415 -14.41 18.50 9.01
C MET A 415 -14.34 18.76 7.50
N GLU A 416 -14.12 20.00 7.06
CA GLU A 416 -13.82 20.29 5.65
C GLU A 416 -12.52 19.57 5.19
N SER A 417 -11.46 19.67 5.99
CA SER A 417 -10.16 19.05 5.69
C SER A 417 -10.20 17.53 5.73
N PHE A 418 -11.09 16.95 6.55
CA PHE A 418 -11.32 15.51 6.61
C PHE A 418 -11.89 14.98 5.29
N VAL A 419 -12.80 15.74 4.67
CA VAL A 419 -13.44 15.42 3.38
C VAL A 419 -12.58 15.81 2.17
N ASP A 420 -11.59 16.68 2.34
CA ASP A 420 -10.77 17.14 1.23
C ASP A 420 -9.69 16.15 0.78
N GLY A 421 -9.44 16.15 -0.53
CA GLY A 421 -8.27 15.50 -1.13
C GLY A 421 -8.32 13.97 -1.13
N LEU A 422 -9.50 13.37 -0.96
CA LEU A 422 -9.68 11.91 -0.95
C LEU A 422 -9.15 11.26 -2.24
N GLU A 423 -9.23 11.98 -3.35
CA GLU A 423 -8.76 11.54 -4.66
C GLU A 423 -7.24 11.47 -4.82
N LYS A 424 -6.49 12.14 -3.93
CA LYS A 424 -5.02 12.23 -3.99
C LYS A 424 -4.34 11.00 -3.39
N ASN A 425 -5.05 10.26 -2.55
CA ASN A 425 -4.54 9.04 -1.95
C ASN A 425 -4.55 7.89 -2.95
N THR A 426 -3.64 6.95 -2.79
CA THR A 426 -3.59 5.73 -3.60
C THR A 426 -4.74 4.79 -3.23
N SER A 427 -4.97 4.55 -1.93
CA SER A 427 -6.08 3.75 -1.39
C SER A 427 -7.39 4.53 -1.32
N LEU A 428 -8.49 3.82 -1.08
CA LEU A 428 -9.83 4.37 -0.83
C LEU A 428 -10.12 4.57 0.67
N GLU A 429 -9.16 4.28 1.54
CA GLU A 429 -9.34 4.24 3.00
C GLU A 429 -9.95 5.55 3.52
N ASP A 430 -9.36 6.72 3.21
CA ASP A 430 -9.90 8.02 3.61
C ASP A 430 -11.35 8.25 3.15
N ALA A 431 -11.74 7.74 1.97
CA ALA A 431 -13.10 7.93 1.47
C ALA A 431 -14.10 7.03 2.20
N VAL A 432 -13.70 5.79 2.50
CA VAL A 432 -14.45 4.87 3.36
C VAL A 432 -14.59 5.47 4.76
N ASP A 433 -13.50 6.00 5.32
CA ASP A 433 -13.48 6.66 6.63
C ASP A 433 -14.47 7.83 6.70
N VAL A 434 -14.56 8.63 5.64
CA VAL A 434 -15.52 9.74 5.53
C VAL A 434 -16.96 9.22 5.46
N ALA A 435 -17.23 8.20 4.64
CA ALA A 435 -18.55 7.58 4.56
C ALA A 435 -18.98 7.05 5.94
N ASP A 436 -18.06 6.37 6.61
CA ASP A 436 -18.30 5.71 7.88
C ASP A 436 -18.51 6.69 9.03
N SER A 437 -17.67 7.72 9.09
CA SER A 437 -17.73 8.73 10.14
C SER A 437 -18.97 9.62 10.03
N TYR A 438 -19.54 9.79 8.83
CA TYR A 438 -20.72 10.64 8.61
C TYR A 438 -21.91 10.24 9.49
N SER A 439 -22.11 8.93 9.69
CA SER A 439 -23.20 8.40 10.51
C SER A 439 -23.05 8.70 12.01
N SER A 440 -21.86 9.08 12.47
CA SER A 440 -21.56 9.38 13.89
C SER A 440 -21.57 10.89 14.19
N ILE A 441 -21.97 11.73 13.24
CA ILE A 441 -22.05 13.18 13.42
C ILE A 441 -23.52 13.55 13.64
N TYR A 442 -23.91 13.87 14.88
CA TYR A 442 -25.31 14.16 15.17
C TYR A 442 -25.67 15.63 14.88
N GLN A 443 -24.68 16.54 14.98
CA GLN A 443 -24.85 17.97 14.74
C GLN A 443 -25.26 18.26 13.28
N ALA A 444 -26.50 18.70 13.09
CA ALA A 444 -27.04 18.98 11.76
C ALA A 444 -26.20 19.96 10.93
N PRO A 445 -25.65 21.08 11.49
CA PRO A 445 -24.78 21.98 10.72
C PRO A 445 -23.50 21.33 10.20
N LEU A 446 -22.89 20.42 10.98
CA LEU A 446 -21.68 19.71 10.57
C LEU A 446 -21.96 18.61 9.54
N ARG A 447 -23.11 17.93 9.63
CA ARG A 447 -23.54 17.02 8.56
C ARG A 447 -23.74 17.75 7.25
N GLN A 448 -24.46 18.87 7.27
CA GLN A 448 -24.68 19.67 6.07
C GLN A 448 -23.36 20.16 5.47
N LEU A 449 -22.43 20.61 6.32
CA LEU A 449 -21.09 21.00 5.88
C LEU A 449 -20.35 19.91 5.10
N ILE A 450 -20.43 18.66 5.56
CA ILE A 450 -19.78 17.53 4.87
C ILE A 450 -20.44 17.28 3.52
N VAL A 451 -21.77 17.32 3.45
CA VAL A 451 -22.51 17.19 2.19
C VAL A 451 -22.09 18.28 1.21
N ASP A 452 -22.12 19.54 1.64
CA ASP A 452 -21.72 20.68 0.82
C ASP A 452 -20.28 20.52 0.33
N ARG A 453 -19.38 20.05 1.22
CA ARG A 453 -17.96 19.88 0.87
C ARG A 453 -17.74 18.75 -0.14
N VAL A 454 -18.46 17.63 0.00
CA VAL A 454 -18.44 16.54 -0.98
C VAL A 454 -18.91 17.03 -2.35
N GLN A 455 -20.03 17.77 -2.40
CA GLN A 455 -20.57 18.32 -3.64
C GLN A 455 -19.60 19.32 -4.29
N MET A 456 -19.00 20.21 -3.51
CA MET A 456 -17.95 21.11 -3.99
C MET A 456 -16.76 20.37 -4.59
N ASN A 457 -16.25 19.33 -3.91
CA ASN A 457 -15.09 18.57 -4.39
C ASN A 457 -15.43 17.70 -5.61
N ARG A 458 -16.67 17.21 -5.72
CA ARG A 458 -17.18 16.58 -6.94
C ARG A 458 -17.09 17.53 -8.13
N LEU A 459 -17.64 18.74 -8.00
CA LEU A 459 -17.62 19.76 -9.05
C LEU A 459 -16.19 20.14 -9.46
N LYS A 460 -15.29 20.34 -8.49
CA LYS A 460 -13.87 20.60 -8.76
C LYS A 460 -13.21 19.47 -9.57
N ASN A 461 -13.45 18.22 -9.21
CA ASN A 461 -12.88 17.09 -9.91
C ASN A 461 -13.48 16.89 -11.31
N MET A 462 -14.77 17.18 -11.51
CA MET A 462 -15.39 17.22 -12.84
C MET A 462 -14.74 18.27 -13.73
N GLN A 463 -14.54 19.49 -13.22
CA GLN A 463 -13.88 20.59 -13.96
C GLN A 463 -12.42 20.26 -14.28
N ALA A 464 -11.72 19.59 -13.37
CA ALA A 464 -10.34 19.12 -13.56
C ALA A 464 -10.23 17.82 -14.38
N GLN A 465 -11.35 17.27 -14.87
CA GLN A 465 -11.41 15.98 -15.57
C GLN A 465 -10.78 14.80 -14.79
N ASN A 466 -10.74 14.89 -13.45
CA ASN A 466 -10.23 13.83 -12.60
C ASN A 466 -11.33 12.78 -12.34
N LYS A 467 -11.31 11.72 -13.15
CA LYS A 467 -12.31 10.63 -13.09
C LYS A 467 -12.33 9.87 -11.78
N LYS A 468 -11.17 9.64 -11.15
CA LYS A 468 -11.10 9.01 -9.83
C LYS A 468 -11.81 9.86 -8.78
N GLY A 469 -11.48 11.15 -8.74
CA GLY A 469 -12.09 12.08 -7.80
C GLY A 469 -13.59 12.27 -8.03
N GLU A 470 -14.01 12.48 -9.27
CA GLU A 470 -15.44 12.58 -9.64
C GLU A 470 -16.24 11.39 -9.09
N ARG A 471 -15.70 10.18 -9.26
CA ARG A 471 -16.34 8.94 -8.81
C ARG A 471 -16.41 8.81 -7.29
N ILE A 472 -15.32 9.11 -6.58
CA ILE A 472 -15.28 9.08 -5.11
C ILE A 472 -16.36 10.01 -4.55
N TYR A 473 -16.36 11.29 -4.96
CA TYR A 473 -17.28 12.26 -4.40
C TYR A 473 -18.72 12.05 -4.89
N ARG A 474 -18.97 11.56 -6.11
CA ARG A 474 -20.32 11.16 -6.54
C ARG A 474 -20.88 10.04 -5.67
N THR A 475 -20.06 9.05 -5.33
CA THR A 475 -20.50 7.93 -4.49
C THR A 475 -20.84 8.42 -3.08
N LEU A 476 -19.99 9.25 -2.47
CA LEU A 476 -20.27 9.87 -1.16
C LEU A 476 -21.55 10.73 -1.18
N ASP A 477 -21.73 11.54 -2.22
CA ASP A 477 -22.90 12.42 -2.37
C ASP A 477 -24.21 11.59 -2.41
N LEU A 478 -24.24 10.52 -3.21
CA LEU A 478 -25.38 9.60 -3.27
C LEU A 478 -25.65 8.91 -1.93
N LEU A 479 -24.60 8.45 -1.24
CA LEU A 479 -24.72 7.84 0.08
C LEU A 479 -25.33 8.80 1.09
N PHE A 480 -24.88 10.06 1.12
CA PHE A 480 -25.39 11.04 2.07
C PHE A 480 -26.83 11.47 1.75
N GLN A 481 -27.16 11.66 0.47
CA GLN A 481 -28.53 11.96 0.04
C GLN A 481 -29.48 10.80 0.35
N SER A 482 -29.03 9.55 0.27
CA SER A 482 -29.88 8.39 0.58
C SER A 482 -30.32 8.30 2.05
N LEU A 483 -29.60 8.97 2.96
CA LEU A 483 -29.99 9.06 4.36
C LEU A 483 -31.07 10.13 4.60
N ASP A 484 -31.25 11.06 3.66
CA ASP A 484 -32.36 12.00 3.67
C ASP A 484 -33.55 11.39 2.92
N SER A 485 -34.58 10.99 3.68
CA SER A 485 -35.79 10.40 3.12
C SER A 485 -36.50 11.29 2.10
N SER A 486 -36.27 12.61 2.11
CA SER A 486 -36.85 13.54 1.14
C SER A 486 -36.19 13.49 -0.25
N CYS A 487 -34.95 12.98 -0.35
CA CYS A 487 -34.21 12.91 -1.61
C CYS A 487 -34.63 11.73 -2.51
N HIS A 488 -35.31 10.73 -1.96
CA HIS A 488 -35.85 9.56 -2.69
C HIS A 488 -34.82 8.82 -3.57
N VAL A 489 -33.56 8.75 -3.11
CA VAL A 489 -32.46 8.10 -3.84
C VAL A 489 -32.54 6.58 -3.69
N ASP A 490 -32.56 5.87 -4.82
CA ASP A 490 -32.34 4.41 -4.85
C ASP A 490 -30.85 4.13 -5.09
N LEU A 491 -30.12 3.91 -3.99
CA LEU A 491 -28.68 3.62 -4.02
C LEU A 491 -28.33 2.45 -4.95
N SER A 492 -29.12 1.38 -4.90
CA SER A 492 -28.83 0.14 -5.62
C SER A 492 -28.85 0.40 -7.13
N LYS A 493 -29.86 1.15 -7.58
CA LYS A 493 -30.00 1.57 -8.98
C LYS A 493 -28.95 2.57 -9.41
N GLU A 494 -28.69 3.61 -8.62
CA GLU A 494 -27.76 4.70 -8.98
C GLU A 494 -26.28 4.27 -9.00
N LEU A 495 -25.93 3.30 -8.15
CA LEU A 495 -24.58 2.74 -8.03
C LEU A 495 -24.40 1.44 -8.80
N GLY A 496 -25.47 0.83 -9.30
CA GLY A 496 -25.44 -0.45 -10.01
C GLY A 496 -25.00 -1.62 -9.12
N ILE A 497 -25.42 -1.62 -7.85
CA ILE A 497 -25.10 -2.64 -6.85
C ILE A 497 -26.33 -3.46 -6.47
N ASP A 498 -26.13 -4.59 -5.82
CA ASP A 498 -27.21 -5.40 -5.25
C ASP A 498 -28.11 -4.56 -4.31
N PRO A 499 -29.41 -4.89 -4.18
CA PRO A 499 -30.31 -4.19 -3.28
C PRO A 499 -29.71 -4.04 -1.88
N VAL A 500 -29.63 -2.81 -1.37
CA VAL A 500 -29.09 -2.52 -0.02
C VAL A 500 -30.17 -2.38 1.06
N TYR A 501 -31.42 -2.14 0.65
CA TYR A 501 -32.58 -1.96 1.54
C TYR A 501 -33.28 -3.28 1.89
N GLU A 502 -33.02 -4.32 1.11
CA GLU A 502 -33.59 -5.64 1.35
C GLU A 502 -32.60 -6.77 1.10
N MET A 503 -32.83 -7.90 1.76
CA MET A 503 -32.22 -9.19 1.42
C MET A 503 -33.34 -10.17 1.08
N SER A 504 -33.35 -10.65 -0.17
CA SER A 504 -34.31 -11.66 -0.62
C SER A 504 -34.09 -12.97 0.13
N ASN A 505 -35.19 -13.59 0.57
CA ASN A 505 -35.15 -14.91 1.20
C ASN A 505 -34.49 -15.95 0.29
N GLN A 506 -34.83 -15.91 -1.00
CA GLN A 506 -34.31 -16.83 -2.01
C GLN A 506 -32.80 -16.70 -2.19
N ARG A 507 -32.23 -15.50 -2.03
CA ARG A 507 -30.78 -15.25 -2.12
C ARG A 507 -29.99 -15.95 -1.00
N LEU A 508 -30.65 -16.28 0.11
CA LEU A 508 -30.06 -16.96 1.25
C LEU A 508 -30.24 -18.49 1.20
N GLN A 509 -31.02 -19.00 0.25
CA GLN A 509 -31.27 -20.42 0.10
C GLN A 509 -30.18 -21.08 -0.75
N ASP A 510 -29.77 -22.27 -0.34
CA ASP A 510 -28.95 -23.16 -1.15
C ASP A 510 -29.75 -23.82 -2.29
N SER A 511 -29.11 -24.69 -3.07
CA SER A 511 -29.74 -25.42 -4.17
C SER A 511 -30.86 -26.36 -3.74
N ALA A 512 -30.94 -26.70 -2.45
CA ALA A 512 -32.00 -27.51 -1.86
C ALA A 512 -33.09 -26.65 -1.17
N GLY A 513 -33.06 -25.33 -1.33
CA GLY A 513 -34.03 -24.41 -0.74
C GLY A 513 -33.82 -24.15 0.76
N ARG A 514 -32.64 -24.49 1.30
CA ARG A 514 -32.32 -24.39 2.74
C ARG A 514 -31.52 -23.13 3.04
N ILE A 515 -31.79 -22.50 4.17
CA ILE A 515 -30.96 -21.43 4.73
C ILE A 515 -30.07 -22.01 5.83
N VAL A 516 -28.74 -21.92 5.64
CA VAL A 516 -27.74 -22.39 6.60
C VAL A 516 -27.16 -21.18 7.33
N VAL A 517 -27.31 -21.17 8.65
CA VAL A 517 -26.76 -20.11 9.52
C VAL A 517 -25.66 -20.71 10.39
N GLN A 518 -24.49 -20.07 10.42
CA GLN A 518 -23.43 -20.40 11.36
C GLN A 518 -23.29 -19.30 12.40
N GLN A 519 -23.34 -19.67 13.68
CA GLN A 519 -23.27 -18.73 14.78
C GLN A 519 -22.13 -19.08 15.74
N PHE A 520 -21.23 -18.12 15.92
CA PHE A 520 -20.04 -18.25 16.75
C PHE A 520 -20.30 -17.75 18.17
N PHE A 521 -20.10 -18.61 19.17
CA PHE A 521 -20.07 -18.29 20.60
C PHE A 521 -18.68 -18.55 21.19
N TYR A 522 -18.37 -17.89 22.30
CA TYR A 522 -17.06 -17.94 22.95
C TYR A 522 -17.19 -18.32 24.42
N GLY A 523 -16.19 -19.02 24.93
CA GLY A 523 -16.10 -19.61 26.26
C GLY A 523 -15.83 -18.66 27.42
N ASP A 524 -15.93 -17.36 27.18
CA ASP A 524 -15.69 -16.31 28.17
C ASP A 524 -16.75 -16.32 29.28
N LYS A 525 -16.53 -15.48 30.29
CA LYS A 525 -17.35 -15.41 31.51
C LYS A 525 -18.85 -15.22 31.24
N ASP A 526 -19.21 -14.52 30.17
CA ASP A 526 -20.61 -14.22 29.83
C ASP A 526 -21.17 -15.14 28.74
N GLY A 527 -20.31 -15.78 27.95
CA GLY A 527 -20.65 -16.59 26.79
C GLY A 527 -21.71 -17.65 27.04
N MET A 528 -21.60 -18.39 28.16
CA MET A 528 -22.60 -19.41 28.53
C MET A 528 -23.98 -18.79 28.82
N ASN A 529 -24.02 -17.66 29.53
CA ASN A 529 -25.29 -16.98 29.83
C ASN A 529 -25.96 -16.46 28.55
N VAL A 530 -25.17 -15.88 27.63
CA VAL A 530 -25.67 -15.41 26.33
C VAL A 530 -26.15 -16.59 25.48
N PHE A 531 -25.44 -17.72 25.49
CA PHE A 531 -25.83 -18.94 24.79
C PHE A 531 -27.16 -19.53 25.31
N LEU A 532 -27.32 -19.64 26.64
CA LEU A 532 -28.57 -20.11 27.24
C LEU A 532 -29.74 -19.16 26.94
N ALA A 533 -29.51 -17.85 27.01
CA ALA A 533 -30.51 -16.85 26.66
C ALA A 533 -30.92 -16.93 25.18
N PHE A 534 -29.97 -17.23 24.29
CA PHE A 534 -30.21 -17.51 22.87
C PHE A 534 -31.10 -18.75 22.70
N LEU A 535 -30.75 -19.90 23.30
CA LEU A 535 -31.56 -21.11 23.20
C LEU A 535 -33.00 -20.92 23.68
N ALA A 536 -33.19 -20.17 24.77
CA ALA A 536 -34.51 -19.85 25.28
C ALA A 536 -35.37 -19.07 24.26
N GLY A 537 -34.75 -18.32 23.34
CA GLY A 537 -35.44 -17.60 22.25
C GLY A 537 -36.11 -18.52 21.22
N PHE A 538 -35.66 -19.77 21.10
CA PHE A 538 -36.13 -20.73 20.12
C PHE A 538 -37.03 -21.82 20.73
N ASN A 539 -37.37 -21.71 22.02
CA ASN A 539 -38.29 -22.63 22.68
C ASN A 539 -39.77 -22.19 22.51
N ASN A 540 -40.25 -22.12 21.27
CA ASN A 540 -41.58 -21.56 20.93
C ASN A 540 -42.45 -22.50 20.06
N GLY A 541 -42.14 -23.80 20.05
CA GLY A 541 -42.86 -24.81 19.28
C GLY A 541 -42.49 -24.88 17.79
N LYS A 542 -42.05 -23.76 17.18
CA LYS A 542 -41.69 -23.65 15.75
C LYS A 542 -40.29 -24.19 15.42
N TRP A 543 -39.45 -24.35 16.43
CA TRP A 543 -38.08 -24.84 16.27
C TRP A 543 -37.87 -26.15 17.03
N ARG A 544 -36.95 -26.96 16.52
CA ARG A 544 -36.44 -28.17 17.15
C ARG A 544 -34.97 -27.94 17.49
N VAL A 545 -34.62 -28.14 18.76
CA VAL A 545 -33.23 -28.05 19.23
C VAL A 545 -32.63 -29.45 19.23
N ILE A 546 -31.54 -29.64 18.48
CA ILE A 546 -30.76 -30.89 18.47
C ILE A 546 -29.44 -30.61 19.19
N GLN A 547 -29.18 -31.38 20.26
CA GLN A 547 -27.96 -31.26 21.05
C GLN A 547 -26.87 -32.15 20.47
N LYS A 548 -25.70 -31.59 20.18
CA LYS A 548 -24.46 -32.32 19.86
C LYS A 548 -23.43 -32.08 20.96
N PRO A 549 -22.31 -32.83 21.01
CA PRO A 549 -21.27 -32.59 22.02
C PRO A 549 -20.74 -31.15 21.99
N GLU A 550 -20.38 -30.65 20.81
CA GLU A 550 -19.66 -29.37 20.64
C GLU A 550 -20.52 -28.23 20.05
N TRP A 551 -21.69 -28.53 19.50
CA TRP A 551 -22.61 -27.52 18.95
C TRP A 551 -24.08 -27.90 19.20
N VAL A 552 -24.98 -27.03 18.75
CA VAL A 552 -26.42 -27.27 18.68
C VAL A 552 -26.94 -26.93 17.30
N GLU A 553 -28.01 -27.59 16.90
CA GLU A 553 -28.71 -27.33 15.64
C GLU A 553 -30.13 -26.87 15.99
N LEU A 554 -30.49 -25.65 15.59
CA LEU A 554 -31.84 -25.12 15.71
C LEU A 554 -32.52 -25.25 14.35
N VAL A 555 -33.36 -26.27 14.20
CA VAL A 555 -34.02 -26.62 12.94
C VAL A 555 -35.45 -26.10 12.96
N ALA A 556 -35.83 -25.28 11.97
CA ALA A 556 -37.22 -24.89 11.80
C ALA A 556 -38.11 -26.11 11.50
N LYS A 557 -39.28 -26.18 12.14
CA LYS A 557 -40.27 -27.24 11.91
C LYS A 557 -41.30 -26.88 10.85
N THR A 558 -41.45 -25.60 10.54
CA THR A 558 -42.47 -25.08 9.63
C THR A 558 -41.91 -23.90 8.82
N GLY A 559 -42.40 -23.72 7.58
CA GLY A 559 -41.96 -22.65 6.68
C GLY A 559 -40.71 -23.02 5.87
N VAL A 560 -39.90 -22.02 5.52
CA VAL A 560 -38.63 -22.22 4.81
C VAL A 560 -37.69 -23.06 5.68
N PRO A 561 -37.02 -24.10 5.14
CA PRO A 561 -36.04 -24.88 5.87
C PRO A 561 -34.85 -24.01 6.28
N ILE A 562 -34.78 -23.63 7.55
CA ILE A 562 -33.66 -22.90 8.14
C ILE A 562 -33.04 -23.73 9.27
N THR A 563 -31.71 -23.82 9.29
CA THR A 563 -30.96 -24.44 10.38
C THR A 563 -29.87 -23.50 10.88
N ILE A 564 -29.90 -23.21 12.18
CA ILE A 564 -28.84 -22.47 12.86
C ILE A 564 -27.91 -23.45 13.55
N TYR A 565 -26.66 -23.48 13.09
CA TYR A 565 -25.58 -24.22 13.70
C TYR A 565 -24.80 -23.29 14.62
N ALA A 566 -24.90 -23.52 15.92
CA ALA A 566 -24.24 -22.70 16.93
C ALA A 566 -23.28 -23.56 17.75
N ASN A 567 -21.98 -23.23 17.74
CA ASN A 567 -21.03 -23.91 18.62
C ASN A 567 -21.39 -23.61 20.10
N LYS A 568 -21.04 -24.53 20.99
CA LYS A 568 -21.17 -24.30 22.42
C LYS A 568 -20.00 -23.44 22.91
N PRO A 569 -20.22 -22.50 23.84
CA PRO A 569 -19.17 -21.74 24.50
C PRO A 569 -18.47 -22.63 25.55
N LEU A 570 -17.67 -23.59 25.08
CA LEU A 570 -16.86 -24.46 25.94
C LEU A 570 -15.69 -23.67 26.54
N ASN A 571 -14.96 -24.25 27.51
CA ASN A 571 -13.94 -23.50 28.26
C ASN A 571 -12.84 -22.89 27.36
N GLU A 572 -12.79 -21.56 27.32
CA GLU A 572 -11.81 -20.78 26.53
C GLU A 572 -10.36 -21.00 26.99
N LYS A 573 -10.12 -21.22 28.29
CA LYS A 573 -8.76 -21.38 28.85
C LYS A 573 -8.09 -22.68 28.42
N LEU A 574 -8.89 -23.59 27.85
CA LEU A 574 -8.46 -24.87 27.31
C LEU A 574 -8.65 -24.92 25.78
N ASP A 575 -8.95 -23.78 25.15
CA ASP A 575 -9.25 -23.64 23.72
C ASP A 575 -10.37 -24.56 23.20
N LEU A 576 -11.28 -24.99 24.09
CA LEU A 576 -12.33 -25.95 23.73
C LEU A 576 -13.45 -25.32 22.90
N ASP A 577 -13.72 -24.04 23.07
CA ASP A 577 -14.65 -23.29 22.22
C ASP A 577 -14.09 -23.09 20.81
N ALA A 578 -12.83 -22.67 20.68
CA ALA A 578 -12.16 -22.55 19.38
C ALA A 578 -12.12 -23.89 18.64
N LYS A 579 -11.84 -24.98 19.36
CA LYS A 579 -11.93 -26.34 18.80
C LYS A 579 -13.36 -26.68 18.36
N ALA A 580 -14.38 -26.35 19.15
CA ALA A 580 -15.78 -26.57 18.79
C ALA A 580 -16.20 -25.76 17.55
N GLN A 581 -15.70 -24.53 17.40
CA GLN A 581 -15.91 -23.69 16.20
C GLN A 581 -15.29 -24.35 14.96
N ALA A 582 -14.01 -24.75 15.05
CA ALA A 582 -13.31 -25.40 13.95
C ALA A 582 -13.96 -26.72 13.53
N ASN A 583 -14.35 -27.55 14.50
CA ASN A 583 -15.03 -28.82 14.25
C ASN A 583 -16.41 -28.62 13.61
N LEU A 584 -17.14 -27.58 14.01
CA LEU A 584 -18.41 -27.23 13.38
C LEU A 584 -18.19 -26.78 11.92
N SER A 585 -17.21 -25.91 11.66
CA SER A 585 -16.88 -25.48 10.29
C SER A 585 -16.50 -26.67 9.40
N ALA A 586 -15.69 -27.60 9.93
CA ALA A 586 -15.32 -28.82 9.21
C ALA A 586 -16.52 -29.73 8.93
N TYR A 587 -17.44 -29.86 9.89
CA TYR A 587 -18.69 -30.61 9.70
C TYR A 587 -19.57 -30.00 8.59
N LEU A 588 -19.72 -28.67 8.57
CA LEU A 588 -20.49 -27.98 7.54
C LEU A 588 -19.88 -28.19 6.15
N ALA A 589 -18.55 -28.07 6.03
CA ALA A 589 -17.83 -28.33 4.79
C ALA A 589 -17.99 -29.79 4.31
N ASP A 590 -17.82 -30.78 5.20
CA ASP A 590 -18.00 -32.22 4.88
C ASP A 590 -19.41 -32.54 4.38
N LYS A 591 -20.42 -31.81 4.87
CA LYS A 591 -21.82 -31.98 4.46
C LYS A 591 -22.22 -31.12 3.26
N GLY A 592 -21.30 -30.34 2.68
CA GLY A 592 -21.61 -29.39 1.61
C GLY A 592 -22.68 -28.39 2.02
N LEU A 593 -22.64 -27.94 3.29
CA LEU A 593 -23.55 -26.95 3.85
C LEU A 593 -22.84 -25.61 3.90
N ASP A 594 -23.06 -24.79 2.89
CA ASP A 594 -22.44 -23.46 2.79
C ASP A 594 -23.27 -22.41 3.58
N PRO A 595 -22.73 -21.82 4.66
CA PRO A 595 -23.45 -20.80 5.41
C PRO A 595 -23.74 -19.58 4.53
N SER A 596 -25.01 -19.21 4.42
CA SER A 596 -25.43 -17.95 3.79
C SER A 596 -25.57 -16.81 4.80
N ILE A 597 -25.61 -17.14 6.10
CA ILE A 597 -25.62 -16.18 7.20
C ILE A 597 -24.55 -16.58 8.22
N VAL A 598 -23.72 -15.62 8.63
CA VAL A 598 -22.76 -15.80 9.72
C VAL A 598 -23.00 -14.78 10.83
N ILE A 599 -22.98 -15.24 12.08
CA ILE A 599 -23.30 -14.43 13.26
C ILE A 599 -22.17 -14.54 14.28
N HIS A 600 -21.57 -13.40 14.63
CA HIS A 600 -20.62 -13.27 15.73
C HIS A 600 -21.35 -12.94 17.05
N ARG A 601 -21.21 -13.81 18.06
CA ARG A 601 -21.70 -13.61 19.44
C ARG A 601 -20.55 -13.67 20.45
N GLY A 602 -19.52 -12.86 20.22
CA GLY A 602 -18.43 -12.64 21.18
C GLY A 602 -18.23 -11.16 21.50
N HIS A 603 -17.32 -10.90 22.44
CA HIS A 603 -16.76 -9.58 22.67
C HIS A 603 -15.86 -9.13 21.51
N SER A 604 -15.53 -7.83 21.45
CA SER A 604 -14.71 -7.24 20.38
C SER A 604 -13.38 -7.97 20.14
N TYR A 605 -12.79 -8.54 21.18
CA TYR A 605 -11.51 -9.24 21.12
C TYR A 605 -11.56 -10.61 20.44
N HIS A 606 -12.76 -11.17 20.27
CA HIS A 606 -12.97 -12.40 19.53
C HIS A 606 -13.32 -12.16 18.05
N LEU A 607 -13.61 -10.92 17.68
CA LEU A 607 -14.11 -10.57 16.34
C LEU A 607 -13.18 -11.04 15.23
N ARG A 608 -11.87 -10.81 15.38
CA ARG A 608 -10.86 -11.24 14.40
C ARG A 608 -10.88 -12.74 14.16
N SER A 609 -11.00 -13.54 15.23
CA SER A 609 -11.11 -15.00 15.13
C SER A 609 -12.37 -15.44 14.38
N THR A 610 -13.49 -14.71 14.49
CA THR A 610 -14.67 -14.98 13.64
C THR A 610 -14.41 -14.59 12.18
N ILE A 611 -13.79 -13.43 11.93
CA ILE A 611 -13.52 -12.95 10.56
C ILE A 611 -12.66 -13.95 9.80
N GLU A 612 -11.61 -14.49 10.43
CA GLU A 612 -10.73 -15.52 9.85
C GLU A 612 -11.46 -16.84 9.54
N GLN A 613 -12.65 -17.06 10.11
CA GLN A 613 -13.48 -18.25 9.91
C GLN A 613 -14.74 -17.98 9.06
N LEU A 614 -14.88 -16.79 8.46
CA LEU A 614 -16.05 -16.45 7.65
C LEU A 614 -16.16 -17.35 6.42
N ALA A 615 -17.36 -17.88 6.19
CA ALA A 615 -17.68 -18.58 4.95
C ALA A 615 -17.80 -17.56 3.79
N PRO A 616 -17.05 -17.70 2.68
CA PRO A 616 -17.14 -16.78 1.53
C PRO A 616 -18.53 -16.75 0.87
N SER A 617 -19.34 -17.78 1.11
CA SER A 617 -20.75 -17.88 0.69
C SER A 617 -21.68 -16.92 1.44
N ALA A 618 -21.26 -16.39 2.59
CA ALA A 618 -22.10 -15.57 3.45
C ALA A 618 -22.60 -14.32 2.71
N LYS A 619 -23.92 -14.10 2.76
CA LYS A 619 -24.62 -12.95 2.19
C LYS A 619 -25.11 -12.00 3.28
N LEU A 620 -25.25 -12.47 4.52
CA LEU A 620 -25.54 -11.65 5.69
C LEU A 620 -24.52 -11.98 6.78
N VAL A 621 -23.84 -10.95 7.29
CA VAL A 621 -22.89 -11.06 8.41
C VAL A 621 -23.37 -10.17 9.55
N ILE A 622 -23.52 -10.74 10.75
CA ILE A 622 -23.96 -10.02 11.94
C ILE A 622 -22.81 -9.97 12.95
N LEU A 623 -22.21 -8.79 13.11
CA LEU A 623 -21.13 -8.51 14.05
C LEU A 623 -21.71 -7.94 15.34
N GLY A 624 -22.29 -8.82 16.17
CA GLY A 624 -23.00 -8.44 17.40
C GLY A 624 -22.12 -8.11 18.60
N GLY A 625 -20.80 -8.05 18.40
CA GLY A 625 -19.79 -7.64 19.39
C GLY A 625 -19.42 -6.17 19.25
N CYS A 626 -18.85 -5.60 20.31
CA CYS A 626 -18.42 -4.19 20.35
C CYS A 626 -17.47 -3.85 19.18
N GLY A 627 -17.61 -2.67 18.57
CA GLY A 627 -16.66 -2.19 17.55
C GLY A 627 -16.64 -2.97 16.22
N GLY A 628 -17.64 -3.82 15.94
CA GLY A 628 -17.75 -4.59 14.69
C GLY A 628 -17.66 -3.72 13.42
N TYR A 629 -18.01 -2.44 13.54
CA TYR A 629 -17.96 -1.46 12.46
C TYR A 629 -16.56 -1.18 11.90
N GLN A 630 -15.48 -1.47 12.64
CA GLN A 630 -14.12 -1.14 12.20
C GLN A 630 -13.53 -2.17 11.21
N ASN A 631 -14.18 -3.31 11.02
CA ASN A 631 -13.63 -4.46 10.30
C ASN A 631 -14.42 -4.76 9.01
N LEU A 632 -15.10 -3.75 8.45
CA LEU A 632 -15.94 -3.92 7.26
C LEU A 632 -15.13 -4.32 6.03
N ASN A 633 -13.93 -3.73 5.87
CA ASN A 633 -13.01 -4.09 4.79
C ASN A 633 -12.65 -5.59 4.85
N ASP A 634 -12.20 -6.07 6.01
CA ASP A 634 -11.80 -7.47 6.18
C ASP A 634 -12.94 -8.44 5.90
N VAL A 635 -14.18 -8.09 6.31
CA VAL A 635 -15.37 -8.89 6.00
C VAL A 635 -15.67 -8.88 4.49
N LEU A 636 -15.59 -7.73 3.82
CA LEU A 636 -15.89 -7.61 2.40
C LEU A 636 -14.79 -8.18 1.48
N GLU A 637 -13.55 -8.29 1.97
CA GLU A 637 -12.50 -9.04 1.28
C GLU A 637 -12.85 -10.54 1.18
N ILE A 638 -13.41 -11.11 2.24
CA ILE A 638 -13.81 -12.53 2.29
C ILE A 638 -15.19 -12.75 1.67
N CYS A 639 -16.14 -11.85 1.95
CA CYS A 639 -17.54 -11.93 1.54
C CYS A 639 -17.97 -10.67 0.76
N PRO A 640 -17.58 -10.51 -0.52
CA PRO A 640 -17.72 -9.25 -1.26
C PRO A 640 -19.15 -8.75 -1.50
N THR A 641 -20.14 -9.63 -1.34
CA THR A 641 -21.56 -9.31 -1.56
C THR A 641 -22.36 -9.33 -0.26
N ALA A 642 -21.69 -9.41 0.89
CA ALA A 642 -22.34 -9.50 2.18
C ALA A 642 -22.96 -8.16 2.60
N GLN A 643 -24.19 -8.23 3.08
CA GLN A 643 -24.78 -7.17 3.88
C GLN A 643 -24.33 -7.36 5.33
N ILE A 644 -23.88 -6.28 5.97
CA ILE A 644 -23.27 -6.34 7.30
C ILE A 644 -24.13 -5.56 8.30
N ILE A 645 -24.51 -6.23 9.39
CA ILE A 645 -25.00 -5.58 10.61
C ILE A 645 -23.84 -5.50 11.58
N SER A 646 -23.59 -4.33 12.14
CA SER A 646 -22.44 -4.10 13.04
C SER A 646 -22.80 -3.13 14.16
N THR A 647 -22.04 -3.15 15.26
CA THR A 647 -22.20 -2.17 16.35
C THR A 647 -21.04 -1.18 16.38
N LYS A 648 -21.32 0.07 16.76
CA LYS A 648 -20.31 1.11 17.00
C LYS A 648 -19.62 0.91 18.35
N GLN A 649 -20.39 0.99 19.44
CA GLN A 649 -19.85 0.87 20.80
C GLN A 649 -20.13 -0.50 21.43
N VAL A 650 -21.36 -0.72 21.94
CA VAL A 650 -21.66 -1.87 22.80
C VAL A 650 -22.70 -2.80 22.19
N GLY A 651 -22.31 -4.06 22.01
CA GLY A 651 -23.22 -5.13 21.65
C GLY A 651 -24.03 -5.65 22.83
N THR A 652 -25.25 -5.14 23.06
CA THR A 652 -26.12 -5.65 24.14
C THR A 652 -26.76 -7.01 23.82
N GLY A 653 -26.70 -7.96 24.76
CA GLY A 653 -27.25 -9.31 24.58
C GLY A 653 -28.76 -9.36 24.27
N VAL A 654 -29.55 -8.48 24.88
CA VAL A 654 -31.01 -8.38 24.65
C VAL A 654 -31.32 -7.97 23.21
N ILE A 655 -30.61 -6.96 22.69
CA ILE A 655 -30.80 -6.44 21.33
C ILE A 655 -30.41 -7.49 20.31
N ASN A 656 -29.22 -8.08 20.47
CA ASN A 656 -28.75 -9.15 19.60
C ASN A 656 -29.69 -10.35 19.56
N LYS A 657 -30.20 -10.78 20.73
CA LYS A 657 -31.19 -11.86 20.80
C LYS A 657 -32.46 -11.48 20.02
N GLY A 658 -32.98 -10.26 20.23
CA GLY A 658 -34.15 -9.77 19.50
C GLY A 658 -33.93 -9.76 17.98
N LEU A 659 -32.79 -9.23 17.55
CA LEU A 659 -32.42 -9.14 16.14
C LEU A 659 -32.32 -10.52 15.49
N ILE A 660 -31.63 -11.47 16.12
CA ILE A 660 -31.46 -12.83 15.61
C ILE A 660 -32.80 -13.55 15.53
N ASN A 661 -33.64 -13.41 16.56
CA ASN A 661 -34.98 -14.00 16.57
C ASN A 661 -35.86 -13.42 15.46
N GLU A 662 -35.89 -12.10 15.29
CA GLU A 662 -36.71 -11.43 14.27
C GLU A 662 -36.26 -11.83 12.85
N ILE A 663 -34.94 -11.81 12.58
CA ILE A 663 -34.38 -12.26 11.30
C ILE A 663 -34.74 -13.72 11.04
N SER A 664 -34.54 -14.59 12.04
CA SER A 664 -34.80 -16.02 11.89
C SER A 664 -36.28 -16.32 11.65
N GLU A 665 -37.19 -15.66 12.35
CA GLU A 665 -38.64 -15.84 12.16
C GLU A 665 -39.12 -15.25 10.82
N THR A 666 -38.62 -14.09 10.42
CA THR A 666 -38.94 -13.47 9.12
C THR A 666 -38.54 -14.40 7.97
N LEU A 667 -37.31 -14.91 8.01
CA LEU A 667 -36.81 -15.85 7.00
C LEU A 667 -37.56 -17.18 7.00
N ARG A 668 -37.82 -17.75 8.19
CA ARG A 668 -38.61 -18.97 8.34
C ARG A 668 -40.02 -18.81 7.74
N ALA A 669 -40.64 -17.63 7.90
CA ALA A 669 -41.94 -17.32 7.32
C ALA A 669 -41.92 -17.13 5.79
N GLY A 670 -40.76 -17.25 5.13
CA GLY A 670 -40.61 -17.06 3.69
C GLY A 670 -40.58 -15.60 3.25
N GLN A 671 -40.45 -14.67 4.20
CA GLN A 671 -40.42 -13.24 3.91
C GLN A 671 -38.99 -12.77 3.64
N ASN A 672 -38.86 -11.70 2.85
CA ASN A 672 -37.61 -10.99 2.64
C ASN A 672 -37.27 -10.15 3.88
N LEU A 673 -35.98 -9.92 4.13
CA LEU A 673 -35.55 -8.99 5.16
C LEU A 673 -35.59 -7.57 4.60
N ASN A 674 -36.66 -6.83 4.87
CA ASN A 674 -36.71 -5.40 4.59
C ASN A 674 -36.08 -4.64 5.77
N TRP A 675 -34.87 -4.10 5.59
CA TRP A 675 -34.11 -3.54 6.69
C TRP A 675 -34.78 -2.32 7.35
N PRO A 676 -35.32 -1.33 6.60
CA PRO A 676 -36.04 -0.22 7.22
C PRO A 676 -37.23 -0.66 8.08
N SER A 677 -38.08 -1.57 7.57
CA SER A 677 -39.23 -2.08 8.32
C SER A 677 -38.81 -2.89 9.53
N LEU A 678 -37.82 -3.78 9.38
CA LEU A 678 -37.28 -4.60 10.47
C LEU A 678 -36.70 -3.72 11.58
N TRP A 679 -35.90 -2.70 11.24
CA TRP A 679 -35.32 -1.79 12.24
C TRP A 679 -36.38 -0.97 12.98
N ASN A 680 -37.38 -0.47 12.26
CA ASN A 680 -38.49 0.29 12.87
C ASN A 680 -39.31 -0.59 13.82
N ASN A 681 -39.54 -1.86 13.48
CA ASN A 681 -40.25 -2.80 14.34
C ASN A 681 -39.41 -3.13 15.58
N MET A 682 -38.12 -3.40 15.41
CA MET A 682 -37.17 -3.63 16.51
C MET A 682 -37.13 -2.44 17.49
N ALA A 683 -37.04 -1.20 16.99
CA ALA A 683 -37.05 0.00 17.82
C ALA A 683 -38.32 0.11 18.67
N LYS A 684 -39.49 -0.23 18.09
CA LYS A 684 -40.77 -0.25 18.82
C LYS A 684 -40.82 -1.36 19.87
N GLN A 685 -40.32 -2.55 19.56
CA GLN A 685 -40.33 -3.71 20.47
C GLN A 685 -39.38 -3.52 21.67
N LEU A 686 -38.21 -2.93 21.45
CA LEU A 686 -37.21 -2.69 22.48
C LEU A 686 -37.61 -1.58 23.46
N GLY A 687 -38.41 -0.61 22.99
CA GLY A 687 -38.86 0.53 23.79
C GLY A 687 -37.74 1.52 24.14
N LEU A 688 -38.08 2.59 24.88
CA LEU A 688 -37.16 3.69 25.18
C LEU A 688 -35.92 3.27 25.99
N LYS A 689 -36.03 2.20 26.80
CA LYS A 689 -34.95 1.73 27.67
C LYS A 689 -33.67 1.34 26.91
N TYR A 690 -33.81 0.76 25.71
CA TYR A 690 -32.68 0.29 24.92
C TYR A 690 -32.38 1.18 23.72
N LYS A 691 -33.04 2.35 23.61
CA LYS A 691 -32.93 3.23 22.45
C LYS A 691 -31.48 3.62 22.15
N GLU A 692 -30.79 4.17 23.14
CA GLU A 692 -29.39 4.63 22.97
C GLU A 692 -28.47 3.48 22.52
N THR A 693 -28.55 2.32 23.18
CA THR A 693 -27.78 1.13 22.80
C THR A 693 -28.20 0.50 21.48
N PHE A 694 -29.43 0.75 21.00
CA PHE A 694 -29.91 0.27 19.70
C PHE A 694 -29.46 1.20 18.57
N ASP A 695 -29.37 2.50 18.84
CA ASP A 695 -28.87 3.51 17.90
C ASP A 695 -27.38 3.26 17.55
N ASP A 696 -26.63 2.54 18.40
CA ASP A 696 -25.28 2.05 18.12
C ASP A 696 -25.23 0.91 17.08
N TYR A 697 -26.34 0.24 16.79
CA TYR A 697 -26.41 -0.80 15.76
C TYR A 697 -26.64 -0.17 14.39
N VAL A 698 -25.73 -0.46 13.47
CA VAL A 698 -25.78 0.00 12.09
C VAL A 698 -26.40 -1.10 11.21
N PRO A 699 -27.62 -0.91 10.68
CA PRO A 699 -28.21 -1.84 9.71
C PRO A 699 -27.51 -1.74 8.35
N PRO A 700 -27.70 -2.73 7.46
CA PRO A 700 -26.97 -2.78 6.18
C PRO A 700 -27.20 -1.54 5.32
N HIS A 701 -28.44 -1.07 5.20
CA HIS A 701 -28.80 0.13 4.44
C HIS A 701 -28.27 1.45 5.02
N LYS A 702 -27.70 1.45 6.23
CA LYS A 702 -27.04 2.62 6.84
C LYS A 702 -25.53 2.42 7.01
N ASN A 703 -24.98 1.30 6.53
CA ASN A 703 -23.58 0.98 6.63
C ASN A 703 -22.82 1.58 5.43
N LEU A 704 -22.61 2.89 5.47
CA LEU A 704 -22.19 3.66 4.29
C LEU A 704 -20.81 3.26 3.76
N GLY A 705 -19.84 2.93 4.61
CA GLY A 705 -18.52 2.44 4.16
C GLY A 705 -18.62 1.11 3.45
N ALA A 706 -19.40 0.15 3.97
CA ALA A 706 -19.63 -1.13 3.29
C ALA A 706 -20.28 -0.94 1.91
N ILE A 707 -21.27 -0.05 1.81
CA ILE A 707 -21.91 0.30 0.53
C ILE A 707 -20.91 1.01 -0.40
N PHE A 708 -20.09 1.93 0.13
CA PHE A 708 -19.05 2.62 -0.64
C PHE A 708 -18.05 1.64 -1.27
N ILE A 709 -17.50 0.72 -0.46
CA ILE A 709 -16.56 -0.31 -0.92
C ILE A 709 -17.18 -1.18 -2.00
N THR A 710 -18.41 -1.64 -1.78
CA THR A 710 -19.14 -2.49 -2.73
C THR A 710 -19.36 -1.78 -4.06
N ALA A 711 -19.84 -0.53 -4.03
CA ALA A 711 -20.04 0.29 -5.23
C ALA A 711 -18.73 0.60 -5.96
N PHE A 712 -17.64 0.79 -5.21
CA PHE A 712 -16.35 1.05 -5.81
C PHE A 712 -15.72 -0.21 -6.44
N ASN A 713 -15.92 -1.38 -5.87
CA ASN A 713 -15.38 -2.62 -6.43
C ASN A 713 -16.19 -3.13 -7.64
N GLN A 714 -17.50 -2.93 -7.65
CA GLN A 714 -18.40 -3.38 -8.73
C GLN A 714 -18.17 -2.62 -10.05
N SER A 715 -18.15 -1.28 -9.96
CA SER A 715 -17.08 -0.44 -10.49
C SER A 715 -16.12 -1.02 -11.53
N GLU A 716 -15.08 -1.62 -10.98
CA GLU A 716 -13.89 -2.05 -11.69
C GLU A 716 -14.10 -3.41 -12.37
N ARG A 717 -14.96 -4.26 -11.81
CA ARG A 717 -15.36 -5.53 -12.44
C ARG A 717 -16.15 -5.31 -13.73
N GLY A 718 -16.99 -4.27 -13.78
CA GLY A 718 -17.71 -3.88 -15.00
C GLY A 718 -16.81 -3.31 -16.11
N ALA A 719 -15.60 -2.84 -15.77
CA ALA A 719 -14.62 -2.32 -16.74
C ALA A 719 -13.62 -3.39 -17.24
N GLN A 720 -13.64 -4.59 -16.64
CA GLN A 720 -12.77 -5.72 -17.01
C GLN A 720 -13.45 -6.80 -17.85
N ASN A 721 -14.76 -6.69 -18.09
CA ASN A 721 -15.45 -7.50 -19.09
C ASN A 721 -15.77 -6.61 -20.32
N PRO A 722 -15.04 -6.78 -21.45
CA PRO A 722 -15.34 -6.08 -22.70
C PRO A 722 -16.69 -6.49 -23.30
#